data_AF-A0AAD9HBK0-F1
#
_entry.id   AF-A0AAD9HBK0-F1
#
_cell.length_a   1.000
_cell.length_b   1.000
_cell.length_c   1.000
_cell.angle_alpha   90.00
_cell.angle_beta   90.00
_cell.angle_gamma   90.00
#
_symmetry.space_group_name_H-M   'P 1'
#
loop_
_entity.id
_entity.type
_entity.pdbx_description
1 polymer ?
#
loop_
_entity_poly.entity_id
_entity_poly.type
_entity_poly.pdbx_seq_one_letter_code
_entity_poly.pdbx_strand_id
1 'polypeptide(L)'
;MQELSYQSKAIPADEARLTGCFTTLPIRIHPRDDIANAASQRFVEDWAREIGDGREKHTYFSFSPAGNWSSLIYPEAIPERLGVLAYLSDLGLIHDDAGEGLTIEEAQAEHDELHAALNPNDNRCLAPGSKAMKTKKLVSQCILECIKLDRELGLNMLAAFRDVWLAISEKNSDKEAQTIDEYLQYRSDNGGMLVFWPMLQFSLGISLSEAENELVQPIIDAATEGLLLANDYFSWEREYRELASGRSKRIVSAVELFARTKGLSIEAAKDVVKDRIISAELDFCQRRDDLYRVLPDISLELKRWIDCAGLAVSGNHYWCSVCPRQNAWKKETLPNGKGLSTSIGAKRRASDSANTAAEEETPEKKRKESDLGVAASSNGEPNGHGHGVAQYPLYKPSNHAMKAPADYISSMPSKGVRSALIDALNVWLHVPPAAIKTITSVVNALHNASLILDDLEDNSPLRRGLPAAHIIFGQAQSINSANFMFVRAVQEVARDLSAAALTAVLEELEGLYLGQSWDLYWKHNLTCPSEAEYVNMIDHKTGGMFRMLLRVMEAEGTAAAARPQVDFERMTLLFGRFFQIRDDYMNFGDYAAQKGLCEDLDEGKLSYPVIYCLANHPVYRGHILGVFRQRPTVATSIAVPLSNECKAHLMACLAKSGAFEKTLSTLRDIESELEREIDRLERLTGEANPMLRLCLAKLSVKDLPVWGR
;
A
#
# COMPACT_ATOMS: atom_id res chain seq x y z
N MET A 1 -16.46 37.99 -16.42
CA MET A 1 -15.49 36.91 -16.15
C MET A 1 -14.61 37.38 -15.02
N GLN A 2 -14.65 36.73 -13.86
CA GLN A 2 -13.60 36.93 -12.86
C GLN A 2 -12.32 36.32 -13.45
N GLU A 3 -11.27 37.13 -13.60
CA GLU A 3 -9.95 36.62 -14.01
C GLU A 3 -9.39 35.74 -12.88
N LEU A 4 -8.86 34.57 -13.24
CA LEU A 4 -8.14 33.72 -12.30
C LEU A 4 -6.90 34.48 -11.81
N SER A 5 -6.81 34.69 -10.49
CA SER A 5 -5.63 35.26 -9.86
C SER A 5 -4.58 34.18 -9.69
N TYR A 6 -3.43 34.34 -10.34
CA TYR A 6 -2.27 33.45 -10.23
C TYR A 6 -1.34 33.94 -9.13
N GLN A 7 -0.93 33.06 -8.21
CA GLN A 7 0.10 33.38 -7.20
C GLN A 7 1.53 33.25 -7.76
N SER A 8 1.70 32.48 -8.83
CA SER A 8 2.98 32.24 -9.48
C SER A 8 3.51 33.43 -10.25
N LYS A 9 4.83 33.44 -10.47
CA LYS A 9 5.50 34.42 -11.32
C LYS A 9 5.53 33.94 -12.76
N ALA A 10 5.15 34.80 -13.71
CA ALA A 10 5.31 34.51 -15.13
C ALA A 10 6.78 34.54 -15.55
N ILE A 11 7.18 33.59 -16.39
CA ILE A 11 8.50 33.54 -17.03
C ILE A 11 8.35 34.09 -18.47
N PRO A 12 9.12 35.11 -18.88
CA PRO A 12 9.07 35.64 -20.23
C PRO A 12 9.39 34.58 -21.28
N ALA A 13 8.56 34.47 -22.32
CA ALA A 13 8.78 33.49 -23.39
C ALA A 13 10.14 33.66 -24.10
N ASP A 14 10.62 34.90 -24.24
CA ASP A 14 11.92 35.17 -24.86
C ASP A 14 13.09 34.66 -24.00
N GLU A 15 12.96 34.69 -22.67
CA GLU A 15 13.95 34.11 -21.75
C GLU A 15 13.97 32.58 -21.88
N ALA A 16 12.79 31.96 -21.93
CA ALA A 16 12.68 30.51 -22.11
C ALA A 16 13.23 30.06 -23.48
N ARG A 17 13.01 30.81 -24.56
CA ARG A 17 13.51 30.46 -25.90
C ARG A 17 15.03 30.38 -25.99
N LEU A 18 15.76 31.11 -25.14
CA LEU A 18 17.23 31.06 -25.08
C LEU A 18 17.76 29.67 -24.70
N THR A 19 16.93 28.84 -24.07
CA THR A 19 17.31 27.49 -23.64
C THR A 19 16.90 26.41 -24.63
N GLY A 20 16.29 26.80 -25.75
CA GLY A 20 15.69 25.87 -26.71
C GLY A 20 14.26 25.48 -26.37
N CYS A 21 13.63 26.08 -25.35
CA CYS A 21 12.20 25.93 -25.11
C CYS A 21 11.40 26.54 -26.26
N PHE A 22 10.39 25.82 -26.74
CA PHE A 22 9.53 26.27 -27.84
C PHE A 22 8.04 26.09 -27.55
N THR A 23 7.67 25.92 -26.29
CA THR A 23 6.26 25.87 -25.89
C THR A 23 5.52 27.14 -26.31
N THR A 24 4.28 26.95 -26.73
CA THR A 24 3.30 27.99 -27.08
C THR A 24 2.45 28.38 -25.88
N LEU A 25 2.49 27.61 -24.80
CA LEU A 25 1.74 27.83 -23.57
C LEU A 25 2.49 28.79 -22.63
N PRO A 26 1.77 29.54 -21.78
CA PRO A 26 2.41 30.43 -20.80
C PRO A 26 3.21 29.63 -19.76
N ILE A 27 4.40 30.10 -19.41
CA ILE A 27 5.28 29.48 -18.42
C ILE A 27 5.20 30.27 -17.11
N ARG A 28 5.06 29.57 -15.99
CA ARG A 28 5.04 30.18 -14.66
C ARG A 28 5.86 29.33 -13.68
N ILE A 29 6.33 29.97 -12.61
CA ILE A 29 7.05 29.32 -11.51
C ILE A 29 6.44 29.70 -10.16
N HIS A 30 6.30 28.71 -9.28
CA HIS A 30 5.86 28.92 -7.91
C HIS A 30 6.80 29.91 -7.18
N PRO A 31 6.29 30.89 -6.42
CA PRO A 31 7.14 31.89 -5.75
C PRO A 31 8.01 31.30 -4.63
N ARG A 32 7.68 30.09 -4.16
CA ARG A 32 8.39 29.35 -3.11
C ARG A 32 9.23 28.19 -3.65
N ASP A 33 10.02 28.45 -4.68
CA ASP A 33 10.98 27.48 -5.22
C ASP A 33 12.00 26.99 -4.17
N ASP A 34 12.23 27.81 -3.13
CA ASP A 34 13.01 27.44 -1.94
C ASP A 34 12.45 26.21 -1.22
N ILE A 35 11.13 26.05 -1.14
CA ILE A 35 10.48 24.89 -0.51
C ILE A 35 10.74 23.63 -1.34
N ALA A 36 10.54 23.70 -2.65
CA ALA A 36 10.74 22.56 -3.55
C ALA A 36 12.21 22.11 -3.54
N ASN A 37 13.16 23.06 -3.66
CA ASN A 37 14.58 22.75 -3.58
C ASN A 37 15.00 22.17 -2.23
N ALA A 38 14.48 22.69 -1.12
CA ALA A 38 14.76 22.14 0.20
C ALA A 38 14.23 20.70 0.34
N ALA A 39 13.06 20.41 -0.21
CA ALA A 39 12.49 19.06 -0.20
C ALA A 39 13.27 18.08 -1.09
N SER A 40 13.71 18.51 -2.28
CA SER A 40 14.60 17.73 -3.14
C SER A 40 15.93 17.43 -2.45
N GLN A 41 16.51 18.43 -1.77
CA GLN A 41 17.77 18.25 -1.03
C GLN A 41 17.58 17.26 0.13
N ARG A 42 16.46 17.41 0.85
CA ARG A 42 16.07 16.48 1.92
C ARG A 42 15.92 15.04 1.38
N PHE A 43 15.32 14.86 0.21
CA PHE A 43 15.19 13.54 -0.42
C PHE A 43 16.56 12.88 -0.64
N VAL A 44 17.52 13.63 -1.21
CA VAL A 44 18.89 13.14 -1.45
C VAL A 44 19.55 12.70 -0.14
N GLU A 45 19.43 13.50 0.92
CA GLU A 45 19.99 13.20 2.24
C GLU A 45 19.32 11.99 2.91
N ASP A 46 17.99 11.89 2.79
CA ASP A 46 17.21 10.77 3.32
C ASP A 46 17.53 9.47 2.58
N TRP A 47 17.67 9.51 1.25
CA TRP A 47 18.11 8.35 0.47
C TRP A 47 19.51 7.87 0.86
N ALA A 48 20.47 8.80 0.97
CA ALA A 48 21.84 8.49 1.37
C ALA A 48 21.90 7.84 2.76
N ARG A 49 21.06 8.31 3.69
CA ARG A 49 21.02 7.84 5.07
C ARG A 49 20.31 6.50 5.23
N GLU A 50 19.13 6.34 4.63
CA GLU A 50 18.29 5.15 4.85
C GLU A 50 18.64 4.01 3.88
N ILE A 51 18.73 4.30 2.58
CA ILE A 51 19.05 3.31 1.54
C ILE A 51 20.57 3.14 1.43
N GLY A 52 21.29 4.22 1.14
CA GLY A 52 22.75 4.27 1.14
C GLY A 52 23.44 3.42 0.07
N ASP A 53 22.80 3.24 -1.09
CA ASP A 53 23.35 2.45 -2.21
C ASP A 53 24.19 3.27 -3.21
N GLY A 54 24.32 4.58 -3.00
CA GLY A 54 25.16 5.47 -3.79
C GLY A 54 24.50 6.04 -5.04
N ARG A 55 23.25 5.63 -5.36
CA ARG A 55 22.52 6.15 -6.53
C ARG A 55 22.28 7.65 -6.46
N GLU A 56 22.14 8.19 -5.25
CA GLU A 56 21.96 9.62 -5.01
C GLU A 56 23.11 10.49 -5.52
N LYS A 57 24.29 9.90 -5.80
CA LYS A 57 25.47 10.61 -6.34
C LYS A 57 25.48 10.69 -7.85
N HIS A 58 24.63 9.90 -8.52
CA HIS A 58 24.63 9.73 -9.97
C HIS A 58 23.30 10.14 -10.61
N THR A 59 22.21 10.15 -9.85
CA THR A 59 20.91 10.63 -10.31
C THR A 59 20.89 12.16 -10.44
N TYR A 60 20.40 12.63 -11.58
CA TYR A 60 20.03 14.03 -11.76
C TYR A 60 18.58 14.25 -11.32
N PHE A 61 18.44 14.87 -10.16
CA PHE A 61 17.17 15.20 -9.51
C PHE A 61 16.48 16.43 -10.13
N SER A 62 15.37 16.85 -9.52
CA SER A 62 14.48 17.94 -9.98
C SER A 62 15.13 19.33 -10.06
N PHE A 63 16.35 19.51 -9.53
CA PHE A 63 17.08 20.78 -9.56
C PHE A 63 17.39 21.24 -10.98
N SER A 64 17.17 22.52 -11.27
CA SER A 64 17.63 23.12 -12.52
C SER A 64 17.92 24.61 -12.37
N PRO A 65 18.71 25.21 -13.30
CA PRO A 65 18.87 26.66 -13.36
C PRO A 65 17.57 27.46 -13.55
N ALA A 66 16.51 26.84 -14.10
CA ALA A 66 15.20 27.46 -14.27
C ALA A 66 14.33 27.40 -13.00
N GLY A 67 14.75 26.66 -11.97
CA GLY A 67 13.96 26.31 -10.80
C GLY A 67 13.75 24.80 -10.66
N ASN A 68 13.19 24.39 -9.54
CA ASN A 68 12.82 23.00 -9.29
C ASN A 68 11.69 22.57 -10.25
N TRP A 69 11.73 21.32 -10.71
CA TRP A 69 10.69 20.74 -11.57
C TRP A 69 9.29 20.91 -10.97
N SER A 70 9.10 20.61 -9.67
CA SER A 70 7.81 20.73 -9.01
C SER A 70 7.28 22.18 -8.97
N SER A 71 8.16 23.18 -8.85
CA SER A 71 7.79 24.59 -8.86
C SER A 71 7.31 25.07 -10.23
N LEU A 72 7.82 24.46 -11.30
CA LEU A 72 7.47 24.77 -12.68
C LEU A 72 6.21 24.04 -13.13
N ILE A 73 6.04 22.78 -12.72
CA ILE A 73 4.88 21.97 -13.11
C ILE A 73 3.64 22.24 -12.24
N TYR A 74 3.82 22.60 -10.96
CA TYR A 74 2.74 22.98 -10.04
C TYR A 74 2.88 24.43 -9.57
N PRO A 75 2.89 25.42 -10.48
CA PRO A 75 3.18 26.81 -10.14
C PRO A 75 2.10 27.43 -9.22
N GLU A 76 0.89 26.88 -9.26
CA GLU A 76 -0.25 27.32 -8.44
C GLU A 76 -0.53 26.42 -7.23
N ALA A 77 0.39 25.51 -6.88
CA ALA A 77 0.25 24.63 -5.73
C ALA A 77 0.00 25.41 -4.43
N ILE A 78 -0.77 24.80 -3.52
CA ILE A 78 -0.82 25.25 -2.13
C ILE A 78 0.62 25.13 -1.56
N PRO A 79 1.22 26.21 -1.01
CA PRO A 79 2.64 26.22 -0.64
C PRO A 79 3.07 25.07 0.27
N GLU A 80 2.20 24.65 1.19
CA GLU A 80 2.43 23.55 2.13
C GLU A 80 2.51 22.18 1.44
N ARG A 81 1.93 22.04 0.24
CA ARG A 81 1.90 20.80 -0.55
C ARG A 81 3.10 20.68 -1.51
N LEU A 82 3.78 21.79 -1.82
CA LEU A 82 4.86 21.82 -2.80
C LEU A 82 6.06 20.94 -2.40
N GLY A 83 6.39 20.88 -1.10
CA GLY A 83 7.51 20.08 -0.62
C GLY A 83 7.33 18.57 -0.84
N VAL A 84 6.14 18.03 -0.55
CA VAL A 84 5.88 16.59 -0.74
C VAL A 84 5.79 16.21 -2.22
N LEU A 85 5.30 17.13 -3.08
CA LEU A 85 5.32 16.96 -4.53
C LEU A 85 6.76 16.85 -5.06
N ALA A 86 7.66 17.74 -4.64
CA ALA A 86 9.07 17.68 -5.01
C ALA A 86 9.75 16.39 -4.53
N TYR A 87 9.49 16.00 -3.28
CA TYR A 87 10.02 14.76 -2.70
C TYR A 87 9.57 13.50 -3.47
N LEU A 88 8.29 13.42 -3.85
CA LEU A 88 7.77 12.31 -4.67
C LEU A 88 8.31 12.33 -6.10
N SER A 89 8.53 13.52 -6.66
CA SER A 89 9.13 13.67 -7.99
C SER A 89 10.54 13.07 -8.00
N ASP A 90 11.35 13.37 -6.99
CA ASP A 90 12.71 12.84 -6.88
C ASP A 90 12.76 11.34 -6.55
N LEU A 91 11.78 10.83 -5.79
CA LEU A 91 11.56 9.39 -5.65
C LEU A 91 11.30 8.74 -7.00
N GLY A 92 10.47 9.37 -7.84
CA GLY A 92 10.21 8.94 -9.21
C GLY A 92 11.49 8.91 -10.04
N LEU A 93 12.27 9.99 -10.02
CA LEU A 93 13.50 10.12 -10.82
C LEU A 93 14.58 9.09 -10.44
N ILE A 94 14.85 8.86 -9.16
CA ILE A 94 15.86 7.88 -8.75
C ILE A 94 15.40 6.43 -9.00
N HIS A 95 14.09 6.19 -8.99
CA HIS A 95 13.53 4.88 -9.30
C HIS A 95 13.50 4.63 -10.82
N ASP A 96 13.24 5.64 -11.65
CA ASP A 96 13.40 5.58 -13.11
C ASP A 96 14.84 5.22 -13.47
N ASP A 97 15.82 5.91 -12.88
CA ASP A 97 17.25 5.61 -13.05
C ASP A 97 17.63 4.20 -12.51
N ALA A 98 16.86 3.64 -11.57
CA ALA A 98 17.13 2.33 -11.00
C ALA A 98 17.03 1.21 -12.03
N GLY A 99 16.07 1.32 -12.95
CA GLY A 99 15.84 0.35 -14.00
C GLY A 99 16.94 0.35 -15.06
N GLU A 100 17.73 1.42 -15.13
CA GLU A 100 18.79 1.57 -16.13
C GLU A 100 19.93 0.57 -15.87
N GLY A 101 20.09 -0.39 -16.77
CA GLY A 101 21.14 -1.41 -16.71
C GLY A 101 20.76 -2.71 -15.98
N LEU A 102 19.55 -2.80 -15.42
CA LEU A 102 19.00 -4.03 -14.86
C LEU A 102 18.45 -4.97 -15.95
N THR A 103 18.29 -6.26 -15.63
CA THR A 103 17.41 -7.12 -16.45
C THR A 103 15.95 -6.72 -16.26
N ILE A 104 15.07 -7.17 -17.16
CA ILE A 104 13.62 -6.93 -17.03
C ILE A 104 13.12 -7.51 -15.69
N GLU A 105 13.58 -8.70 -15.32
CA GLU A 105 13.18 -9.33 -14.05
C GLU A 105 13.65 -8.54 -12.82
N GLU A 106 14.85 -7.97 -12.87
CA GLU A 106 15.40 -7.13 -11.79
C GLU A 106 14.69 -5.77 -11.71
N ALA A 107 14.39 -5.15 -12.85
CA ALA A 107 13.63 -3.90 -12.91
C ALA A 107 12.19 -4.11 -12.40
N GLN A 108 11.51 -5.18 -12.81
CA GLN A 108 10.19 -5.56 -12.29
C GLN A 108 10.23 -5.78 -10.77
N ALA A 109 11.25 -6.46 -10.25
CA ALA A 109 11.38 -6.68 -8.81
C ALA A 109 11.58 -5.37 -8.03
N GLU A 110 12.32 -4.41 -8.57
CA GLU A 110 12.43 -3.06 -8.00
C GLU A 110 11.07 -2.33 -8.01
N HIS A 111 10.32 -2.40 -9.12
CA HIS A 111 8.99 -1.79 -9.24
C HIS A 111 8.00 -2.40 -8.24
N ASP A 112 7.96 -3.73 -8.14
CA ASP A 112 7.10 -4.45 -7.20
C ASP A 112 7.42 -4.08 -5.75
N GLU A 113 8.70 -3.89 -5.43
CA GLU A 113 9.13 -3.50 -4.08
C GLU A 113 8.69 -2.07 -3.74
N LEU A 114 8.89 -1.10 -4.65
CA LEU A 114 8.42 0.27 -4.43
C LEU A 114 6.89 0.35 -4.42
N HIS A 115 6.21 -0.42 -5.29
CA HIS A 115 4.75 -0.53 -5.35
C HIS A 115 4.20 -0.96 -3.99
N ALA A 116 4.78 -2.02 -3.43
CA ALA A 116 4.41 -2.50 -2.12
C ALA A 116 4.76 -1.49 -1.02
N ALA A 117 5.94 -0.85 -1.05
CA ALA A 117 6.31 0.16 -0.06
C ALA A 117 5.37 1.39 -0.04
N LEU A 118 4.84 1.78 -1.20
CA LEU A 118 3.85 2.86 -1.35
C LEU A 118 2.44 2.45 -0.95
N ASN A 119 2.15 1.15 -0.83
CA ASN A 119 0.87 0.68 -0.36
C ASN A 119 0.78 0.85 1.17
N PRO A 120 -0.07 1.76 1.70
CA PRO A 120 -0.23 1.91 3.14
C PRO A 120 -0.77 0.62 3.80
N ASN A 121 -1.36 -0.29 3.01
CA ASN A 121 -1.83 -1.61 3.43
C ASN A 121 -0.84 -2.73 3.12
N ASP A 122 0.43 -2.44 2.83
CA ASP A 122 1.45 -3.48 2.72
C ASP A 122 1.69 -4.15 4.06
N ASN A 123 1.41 -5.45 4.08
CA ASN A 123 1.45 -6.30 5.27
C ASN A 123 2.49 -7.42 5.11
N ARG A 124 3.39 -7.29 4.13
CA ARG A 124 4.56 -8.17 4.03
C ARG A 124 5.40 -8.03 5.29
N CYS A 125 6.02 -9.12 5.67
CA CYS A 125 6.94 -9.15 6.78
C CYS A 125 8.35 -8.92 6.25
N LEU A 126 8.93 -7.76 6.54
CA LEU A 126 10.19 -7.37 5.90
C LEU A 126 11.40 -7.78 6.72
N ALA A 127 12.43 -8.26 6.02
CA ALA A 127 13.67 -8.65 6.67
C ALA A 127 14.38 -7.41 7.27
N PRO A 128 14.89 -7.48 8.50
CA PRO A 128 15.60 -6.39 9.17
C PRO A 128 16.75 -5.85 8.33
N GLY A 129 16.80 -4.53 8.19
CA GLY A 129 17.85 -3.84 7.43
C GLY A 129 17.84 -4.12 5.92
N SER A 130 16.89 -4.92 5.43
CA SER A 130 16.72 -5.16 4.00
C SER A 130 16.38 -3.87 3.26
N LYS A 131 16.71 -3.84 1.97
CA LYS A 131 16.33 -2.73 1.08
C LYS A 131 14.83 -2.47 1.14
N ALA A 132 14.01 -3.52 1.10
CA ALA A 132 12.55 -3.46 1.26
C ALA A 132 12.11 -2.69 2.52
N MET A 133 12.66 -3.06 3.68
CA MET A 133 12.31 -2.40 4.96
C MET A 133 12.73 -0.93 4.98
N LYS A 134 13.92 -0.63 4.45
CA LYS A 134 14.44 0.74 4.35
C LYS A 134 13.60 1.59 3.39
N THR A 135 13.23 1.05 2.23
CA THR A 135 12.32 1.69 1.27
C THR A 135 10.97 1.96 1.91
N LYS A 136 10.37 0.97 2.60
CA LYS A 136 9.10 1.16 3.32
C LYS A 136 9.19 2.23 4.39
N LYS A 137 10.29 2.30 5.15
CA LYS A 137 10.53 3.36 6.15
C LYS A 137 10.57 4.74 5.48
N LEU A 138 11.38 4.89 4.43
CA LEU A 138 11.53 6.15 3.67
C LEU A 138 10.19 6.61 3.08
N VAL A 139 9.46 5.70 2.44
CA VAL A 139 8.19 5.99 1.79
C VAL A 139 7.07 6.25 2.79
N SER A 140 7.05 5.56 3.93
CA SER A 140 6.04 5.78 4.99
C SER A 140 6.05 7.22 5.51
N GLN A 141 7.23 7.85 5.57
CA GLN A 141 7.36 9.27 5.93
C GLN A 141 6.64 10.16 4.91
N CYS A 142 6.83 9.91 3.62
CA CYS A 142 6.14 10.63 2.55
C CYS A 142 4.62 10.41 2.59
N ILE A 143 4.17 9.16 2.79
CA ILE A 143 2.74 8.84 2.90
C ILE A 143 2.11 9.62 4.07
N LEU A 144 2.78 9.70 5.20
CA LEU A 144 2.33 10.46 6.36
C LEU A 144 2.20 11.96 6.09
N GLU A 145 3.16 12.54 5.37
CA GLU A 145 3.10 13.94 4.97
C GLU A 145 1.89 14.19 4.06
N CYS A 146 1.64 13.33 3.07
CA CYS A 146 0.44 13.40 2.22
C CYS A 146 -0.86 13.33 3.04
N ILE A 147 -0.98 12.33 3.92
CA ILE A 147 -2.20 12.13 4.75
C ILE A 147 -2.47 13.32 5.67
N LYS A 148 -1.42 13.92 6.24
CA LYS A 148 -1.56 15.09 7.13
C LYS A 148 -1.99 16.35 6.40
N LEU A 149 -1.56 16.52 5.15
CA LEU A 149 -1.93 17.67 4.32
C LEU A 149 -3.35 17.53 3.77
N ASP A 150 -3.67 16.35 3.23
CA ASP A 150 -4.98 16.03 2.66
C ASP A 150 -5.13 14.51 2.53
N ARG A 151 -5.93 13.89 3.41
CA ARG A 151 -6.04 12.44 3.47
C ARG A 151 -6.57 11.84 2.17
N GLU A 152 -7.62 12.43 1.60
CA GLU A 152 -8.30 11.87 0.43
C GLU A 152 -7.45 12.07 -0.83
N LEU A 153 -7.10 13.32 -1.13
CA LEU A 153 -6.31 13.62 -2.33
C LEU A 153 -4.90 13.03 -2.24
N GLY A 154 -4.31 12.99 -1.04
CA GLY A 154 -3.00 12.39 -0.81
C GLY A 154 -2.98 10.88 -1.07
N LEU A 155 -4.01 10.15 -0.59
CA LEU A 155 -4.14 8.72 -0.86
C LEU A 155 -4.45 8.44 -2.34
N ASN A 156 -5.28 9.27 -2.99
CA ASN A 156 -5.57 9.14 -4.43
C ASN A 156 -4.31 9.36 -5.28
N MET A 157 -3.50 10.37 -4.95
CA MET A 157 -2.21 10.64 -5.60
C MET A 157 -1.24 9.46 -5.44
N LEU A 158 -1.08 8.94 -4.23
CA LEU A 158 -0.20 7.78 -3.95
C LEU A 158 -0.70 6.51 -4.65
N ALA A 159 -2.02 6.30 -4.70
CA ALA A 159 -2.62 5.19 -5.44
C ALA A 159 -2.33 5.30 -6.94
N ALA A 160 -2.42 6.49 -7.53
CA ALA A 160 -2.04 6.70 -8.93
C ALA A 160 -0.55 6.42 -9.17
N PHE A 161 0.32 6.88 -8.28
CA PHE A 161 1.76 6.62 -8.35
C PHE A 161 2.08 5.11 -8.31
N ARG A 162 1.30 4.36 -7.53
CA ARG A 162 1.43 2.91 -7.41
C ARG A 162 0.80 2.14 -8.59
N ASP A 163 -0.47 2.40 -8.86
CA ASP A 163 -1.30 1.54 -9.71
C ASP A 163 -1.30 1.94 -11.19
N VAL A 164 -0.91 3.18 -11.51
CA VAL A 164 -0.78 3.64 -12.90
C VAL A 164 0.67 3.56 -13.34
N TRP A 165 1.63 4.03 -12.53
CA TRP A 165 3.04 3.98 -12.91
C TRP A 165 3.68 2.62 -12.62
N LEU A 166 3.77 2.23 -11.35
CA LEU A 166 4.55 1.04 -10.98
C LEU A 166 3.90 -0.28 -11.40
N ALA A 167 2.56 -0.36 -11.42
CA ALA A 167 1.85 -1.60 -11.74
C ALA A 167 1.75 -1.90 -13.25
N ILE A 168 2.01 -0.92 -14.11
CA ILE A 168 1.87 -1.04 -15.58
C ILE A 168 3.23 -1.06 -16.28
N SER A 169 4.26 -0.47 -15.65
CA SER A 169 5.66 -0.59 -16.10
C SER A 169 5.97 -2.07 -16.37
N GLU A 170 6.20 -2.40 -17.65
CA GLU A 170 6.63 -3.72 -18.16
C GLU A 170 5.57 -4.81 -18.47
N LYS A 171 4.26 -4.49 -18.55
CA LYS A 171 3.24 -5.49 -18.92
C LYS A 171 3.00 -5.72 -20.42
N ASN A 172 3.49 -4.86 -21.32
CA ASN A 172 3.22 -4.96 -22.75
C ASN A 172 4.40 -5.49 -23.58
N SER A 173 4.09 -6.49 -24.42
CA SER A 173 4.95 -7.28 -25.31
C SER A 173 5.89 -6.45 -26.19
N ASP A 174 7.01 -7.05 -26.61
CA ASP A 174 8.04 -6.61 -27.57
C ASP A 174 7.55 -6.12 -28.97
N LYS A 175 6.29 -5.74 -29.13
CA LYS A 175 5.77 -5.15 -30.36
C LYS A 175 6.19 -3.68 -30.44
N GLU A 176 7.17 -3.42 -31.29
CA GLU A 176 7.51 -2.06 -31.72
C GLU A 176 6.27 -1.38 -32.31
N ALA A 177 5.89 -0.23 -31.74
CA ALA A 177 4.81 0.60 -32.28
C ALA A 177 5.12 1.00 -33.73
N GLN A 178 4.11 0.95 -34.60
CA GLN A 178 4.25 1.32 -36.02
C GLN A 178 3.60 2.67 -36.33
N THR A 179 2.69 3.12 -35.47
CA THR A 179 2.01 4.41 -35.59
C THR A 179 2.22 5.26 -34.34
N ILE A 180 2.01 6.57 -34.47
CA ILE A 180 2.06 7.48 -33.33
C ILE A 180 0.96 7.19 -32.32
N ASP A 181 -0.22 6.76 -32.74
CA ASP A 181 -1.33 6.46 -31.85
C ASP A 181 -1.05 5.19 -31.02
N GLU A 182 -0.52 4.13 -31.65
CA GLU A 182 -0.02 2.95 -30.94
C GLU A 182 1.08 3.31 -29.94
N TYR A 183 2.00 4.20 -30.36
CA TYR A 183 3.08 4.66 -29.51
C TYR A 183 2.58 5.47 -28.32
N LEU A 184 1.68 6.44 -28.53
CA LEU A 184 1.12 7.27 -27.47
C LEU A 184 0.30 6.46 -26.49
N GLN A 185 -0.47 5.47 -26.95
CA GLN A 185 -1.15 4.54 -26.05
C GLN A 185 -0.15 3.79 -25.17
N TYR A 186 0.87 3.19 -25.78
CA TYR A 186 1.93 2.51 -25.04
C TYR A 186 2.67 3.44 -24.07
N ARG A 187 3.00 4.65 -24.51
CA ARG A 187 3.77 5.65 -23.76
C ARG A 187 2.94 6.31 -22.66
N SER A 188 1.62 6.42 -22.82
CA SER A 188 0.69 6.81 -21.77
C SER A 188 0.64 5.74 -20.67
N ASP A 189 0.53 4.46 -21.07
CA ASP A 189 0.48 3.33 -20.15
C ASP A 189 1.81 3.09 -19.40
N ASN A 190 2.95 3.41 -20.01
CA ASN A 190 4.30 3.07 -19.48
C ASN A 190 5.17 4.30 -19.16
N GLY A 191 4.74 5.52 -19.44
CA GLY A 191 5.57 6.72 -19.33
C GLY A 191 5.59 7.37 -17.96
N GLY A 192 4.84 6.85 -16.99
CA GLY A 192 4.74 7.39 -15.62
C GLY A 192 4.08 8.76 -15.50
N MET A 193 3.98 9.53 -16.58
CA MET A 193 3.48 10.90 -16.58
C MET A 193 2.00 11.06 -16.21
N LEU A 194 1.19 10.00 -16.34
CA LEU A 194 -0.24 10.05 -15.97
C LEU A 194 -0.45 10.30 -14.47
N VAL A 195 0.54 9.98 -13.63
CA VAL A 195 0.49 10.28 -12.19
C VAL A 195 0.41 11.79 -11.90
N PHE A 196 0.80 12.63 -12.86
CA PHE A 196 0.86 14.08 -12.66
C PHE A 196 -0.52 14.71 -12.55
N TRP A 197 -1.58 14.10 -13.10
CA TRP A 197 -2.93 14.66 -13.00
C TRP A 197 -3.52 14.52 -11.58
N PRO A 198 -3.45 13.35 -10.92
CA PRO A 198 -3.74 13.24 -9.49
C PRO A 198 -2.81 14.08 -8.60
N MET A 199 -1.52 14.22 -8.95
CA MET A 199 -0.61 15.14 -8.25
C MET A 199 -1.02 16.60 -8.41
N LEU A 200 -1.53 17.01 -9.58
CA LEU A 200 -2.06 18.35 -9.82
C LEU A 200 -3.33 18.60 -8.98
N GLN A 201 -4.26 17.63 -8.94
CA GLN A 201 -5.44 17.66 -8.05
C GLN A 201 -5.02 17.86 -6.58
N PHE A 202 -4.07 17.06 -6.10
CA PHE A 202 -3.49 17.22 -4.77
C PHE A 202 -2.83 18.58 -4.60
N SER A 203 -2.06 19.08 -5.57
CA SER A 203 -1.37 20.38 -5.46
C SER A 203 -2.33 21.54 -5.26
N LEU A 204 -3.50 21.49 -5.91
CA LEU A 204 -4.51 22.56 -5.89
C LEU A 204 -5.56 22.38 -4.78
N GLY A 205 -5.65 21.18 -4.18
CA GLY A 205 -6.74 20.85 -3.27
C GLY A 205 -8.09 20.71 -3.98
N ILE A 206 -8.09 20.23 -5.22
CA ILE A 206 -9.28 20.10 -6.07
C ILE A 206 -9.51 18.62 -6.34
N SER A 207 -10.72 18.13 -6.06
CA SER A 207 -11.18 16.79 -6.43
C SER A 207 -12.16 16.90 -7.60
N LEU A 208 -11.97 16.09 -8.64
CA LEU A 208 -12.89 16.06 -9.78
C LEU A 208 -13.85 14.88 -9.65
N SER A 209 -15.13 15.13 -9.87
CA SER A 209 -16.13 14.07 -10.00
C SER A 209 -15.87 13.21 -11.25
N GLU A 210 -16.45 12.00 -11.29
CA GLU A 210 -16.36 11.11 -12.47
C GLU A 210 -16.83 11.82 -13.75
N ALA A 211 -17.96 12.52 -13.68
CA ALA A 211 -18.49 13.30 -14.80
C ALA A 211 -17.57 14.45 -15.23
N GLU A 212 -16.88 15.11 -14.28
CA GLU A 212 -15.91 16.16 -14.61
C GLU A 212 -14.65 15.58 -15.25
N ASN A 213 -14.17 14.42 -14.77
CA ASN A 213 -13.06 13.71 -15.40
C ASN A 213 -13.40 13.32 -16.85
N GLU A 214 -14.58 12.75 -17.09
CA GLU A 214 -15.04 12.43 -18.45
C GLU A 214 -15.13 13.68 -19.33
N LEU A 215 -15.64 14.79 -18.78
CA LEU A 215 -15.80 16.05 -19.50
C LEU A 215 -14.45 16.63 -19.97
N VAL A 216 -13.41 16.56 -19.13
CA VAL A 216 -12.10 17.14 -19.45
C VAL A 216 -11.14 16.17 -20.13
N GLN A 217 -11.47 14.89 -20.20
CA GLN A 217 -10.58 13.86 -20.77
C GLN A 217 -10.00 14.25 -22.14
N PRO A 218 -10.78 14.76 -23.13
CA PRO A 218 -10.22 15.12 -24.43
C PRO A 218 -9.23 16.29 -24.37
N ILE A 219 -9.36 17.18 -23.38
CA ILE A 219 -8.41 18.28 -23.13
C ILE A 219 -7.13 17.70 -22.54
N ILE A 220 -7.26 16.75 -21.63
CA ILE A 220 -6.15 16.12 -20.92
C ILE A 220 -5.38 15.15 -21.80
N ASP A 221 -6.02 14.50 -22.77
CA ASP A 221 -5.33 13.70 -23.77
C ASP A 221 -4.34 14.56 -24.58
N ALA A 222 -4.76 15.74 -25.03
CA ALA A 222 -3.89 16.69 -25.73
C ALA A 222 -2.75 17.21 -24.84
N ALA A 223 -3.05 17.53 -23.57
CA ALA A 223 -2.03 17.94 -22.60
C ALA A 223 -1.00 16.82 -22.33
N THR A 224 -1.47 15.59 -22.16
CA THR A 224 -0.64 14.39 -21.93
C THR A 224 0.26 14.12 -23.11
N GLU A 225 -0.26 14.21 -24.33
CA GLU A 225 0.54 14.08 -25.55
C GLU A 225 1.67 15.12 -25.61
N GLY A 226 1.36 16.40 -25.37
CA GLY A 226 2.36 17.47 -25.35
C GLY A 226 3.46 17.23 -24.30
N LEU A 227 3.07 16.76 -23.11
CA LEU A 227 3.99 16.47 -22.01
C LEU A 227 4.90 15.27 -22.28
N LEU A 228 4.36 14.16 -22.82
CA LEU A 228 5.12 12.96 -23.19
C LEU A 228 6.11 13.25 -24.31
N LEU A 229 5.65 13.90 -25.40
CA LEU A 229 6.50 14.20 -26.54
C LEU A 229 7.59 15.23 -26.22
N ALA A 230 7.31 16.18 -25.33
CA ALA A 230 8.34 17.09 -24.83
C ALA A 230 9.46 16.34 -24.11
N ASN A 231 9.12 15.35 -23.26
CA ASN A 231 10.12 14.50 -22.63
C ASN A 231 10.97 13.78 -23.68
N ASP A 232 10.35 13.07 -24.62
CA ASP A 232 11.04 12.33 -25.68
C ASP A 232 11.97 13.22 -26.54
N TYR A 233 11.54 14.46 -26.82
CA TYR A 233 12.31 15.41 -27.64
C TYR A 233 13.61 15.84 -26.95
N PHE A 234 13.52 16.15 -25.65
CA PHE A 234 14.65 16.66 -24.88
C PHE A 234 15.51 15.54 -24.27
N SER A 235 14.95 14.36 -24.02
CA SER A 235 15.68 13.21 -23.47
C SER A 235 16.43 12.39 -24.51
N TRP A 236 16.10 12.57 -25.80
CA TRP A 236 16.67 11.81 -26.91
C TRP A 236 18.20 11.65 -26.84
N GLU A 237 18.95 12.76 -26.72
CA GLU A 237 20.41 12.69 -26.75
C GLU A 237 21.00 11.93 -25.57
N ARG A 238 20.35 11.99 -24.40
CA ARG A 238 20.74 11.24 -23.20
C ARG A 238 20.46 9.74 -23.40
N GLU A 239 19.22 9.40 -23.73
CA GLU A 239 18.79 8.00 -23.89
C GLU A 239 19.54 7.29 -25.02
N TYR A 240 19.83 8.02 -26.12
CA TYR A 240 20.64 7.49 -27.20
C TYR A 240 22.08 7.18 -26.75
N ARG A 241 22.67 8.01 -25.89
CA ARG A 241 24.02 7.75 -25.34
C ARG A 241 24.02 6.58 -24.38
N GLU A 242 22.98 6.43 -23.57
CA GLU A 242 22.80 5.26 -22.71
C GLU A 242 22.71 3.97 -23.53
N LEU A 243 21.90 3.97 -24.60
CA LEU A 243 21.84 2.87 -25.57
C LEU A 243 23.20 2.60 -26.22
N ALA A 244 23.88 3.64 -26.72
CA ALA A 244 25.17 3.52 -27.39
C ALA A 244 26.31 3.05 -26.47
N SER A 245 26.22 3.35 -25.18
CA SER A 245 27.16 2.89 -24.15
C SER A 245 26.86 1.46 -23.67
N GLY A 246 25.72 0.88 -24.07
CA GLY A 246 25.24 -0.42 -23.62
C GLY A 246 24.59 -0.41 -22.22
N ARG A 247 24.36 0.78 -21.64
CA ARG A 247 23.63 0.94 -20.37
C ARG A 247 22.13 0.70 -20.53
N SER A 248 21.56 1.05 -21.67
CA SER A 248 20.18 0.70 -22.03
C SER A 248 20.15 -0.33 -23.16
N LYS A 249 19.13 -1.20 -23.16
CA LYS A 249 18.88 -2.20 -24.21
C LYS A 249 17.89 -1.74 -25.28
N ARG A 250 17.09 -0.69 -25.01
CA ARG A 250 16.10 -0.13 -25.94
C ARG A 250 15.94 1.38 -25.71
N ILE A 251 15.43 2.08 -26.72
CA ILE A 251 15.00 3.48 -26.58
C ILE A 251 13.50 3.54 -26.89
N VAL A 252 12.73 4.18 -26.02
CA VAL A 252 11.28 4.35 -26.17
C VAL A 252 11.02 5.84 -26.40
N SER A 253 11.13 6.28 -27.65
CA SER A 253 11.03 7.69 -28.01
C SER A 253 10.31 7.87 -29.34
N ALA A 254 9.42 8.86 -29.42
CA ALA A 254 8.79 9.28 -30.66
C ALA A 254 9.81 9.70 -31.74
N VAL A 255 11.00 10.15 -31.35
CA VAL A 255 12.10 10.48 -32.28
C VAL A 255 12.58 9.21 -33.00
N GLU A 256 12.77 8.11 -32.27
CA GLU A 256 13.11 6.80 -32.86
C GLU A 256 11.99 6.32 -33.78
N LEU A 257 10.74 6.40 -33.30
CA LEU A 257 9.58 5.96 -34.05
C LEU A 257 9.53 6.62 -35.42
N PHE A 258 9.63 7.96 -35.47
CA PHE A 258 9.57 8.69 -36.74
C PHE A 258 10.81 8.48 -37.60
N ALA A 259 12.00 8.39 -37.01
CA ALA A 259 13.21 8.08 -37.77
C ALA A 259 13.09 6.72 -38.48
N ARG A 260 12.60 5.69 -37.77
CA ARG A 260 12.42 4.33 -38.29
C ARG A 260 11.26 4.21 -39.28
N THR A 261 10.05 4.62 -38.89
CA THR A 261 8.82 4.39 -39.66
C THR A 261 8.70 5.29 -40.89
N LYS A 262 9.30 6.49 -40.86
CA LYS A 262 9.28 7.45 -41.97
C LYS A 262 10.63 7.55 -42.72
N GLY A 263 11.66 6.82 -42.28
CA GLY A 263 12.99 6.86 -42.90
C GLY A 263 13.66 8.24 -42.83
N LEU A 264 13.41 8.99 -41.75
CA LEU A 264 13.90 10.35 -41.56
C LEU A 264 15.30 10.37 -40.91
N SER A 265 16.06 11.44 -41.14
CA SER A 265 17.22 11.73 -40.27
C SER A 265 16.72 12.03 -38.85
N ILE A 266 17.61 11.94 -37.86
CA ILE A 266 17.25 12.25 -36.47
C ILE A 266 16.78 13.70 -36.34
N GLU A 267 17.44 14.63 -37.01
CA GLU A 267 17.06 16.06 -37.01
C GLU A 267 15.66 16.26 -37.60
N ALA A 268 15.38 15.62 -38.74
CA ALA A 268 14.06 15.68 -39.36
C ALA A 268 12.98 14.97 -38.52
N ALA A 269 13.32 13.89 -37.83
CA ALA A 269 12.42 13.22 -36.88
C ALA A 269 12.13 14.12 -35.67
N LYS A 270 13.14 14.80 -35.13
CA LYS A 270 12.97 15.80 -34.06
C LYS A 270 12.08 16.96 -34.51
N ASP A 271 12.22 17.45 -35.75
CA ASP A 271 11.35 18.48 -36.30
C ASP A 271 9.87 18.01 -36.35
N VAL A 272 9.63 16.77 -36.77
CA VAL A 272 8.27 16.17 -36.75
C VAL A 272 7.72 16.08 -35.31
N VAL A 273 8.52 15.66 -34.35
CA VAL A 273 8.10 15.61 -32.93
C VAL A 273 7.80 17.02 -32.41
N LYS A 274 8.63 18.01 -32.75
CA LYS A 274 8.42 19.41 -32.38
C LYS A 274 7.11 19.98 -32.93
N ASP A 275 6.82 19.75 -34.21
CA ASP A 275 5.55 20.18 -34.81
C ASP A 275 4.35 19.52 -34.13
N ARG A 276 4.51 18.27 -33.70
CA ARG A 276 3.46 17.53 -32.99
C ARG A 276 3.23 18.05 -31.57
N ILE A 277 4.29 18.39 -30.83
CA ILE A 277 4.18 19.05 -29.53
C ILE A 277 3.40 20.37 -29.67
N ILE A 278 3.78 21.21 -30.63
CA ILE A 278 3.09 22.49 -30.89
C ILE A 278 1.61 22.24 -31.25
N SER A 279 1.33 21.23 -32.07
CA SER A 279 -0.05 20.87 -32.43
C SER A 279 -0.87 20.42 -31.22
N ALA A 280 -0.29 19.63 -30.31
CA ALA A 280 -0.95 19.18 -29.10
C ALA A 280 -1.25 20.34 -28.13
N GLU A 281 -0.32 21.28 -27.97
CA GLU A 281 -0.53 22.49 -27.16
C GLU A 281 -1.64 23.40 -27.72
N LEU A 282 -1.71 23.52 -29.06
CA LEU A 282 -2.79 24.25 -29.73
C LEU A 282 -4.14 23.54 -29.61
N ASP A 283 -4.17 22.22 -29.76
CA ASP A 283 -5.39 21.41 -29.56
C ASP A 283 -5.90 21.52 -28.12
N PHE A 284 -5.01 21.46 -27.13
CA PHE A 284 -5.34 21.73 -25.73
C PHE A 284 -6.02 23.11 -25.56
N CYS A 285 -5.43 24.18 -26.11
CA CYS A 285 -6.00 25.52 -26.02
C CYS A 285 -7.37 25.60 -26.70
N GLN A 286 -7.50 25.03 -27.89
CA GLN A 286 -8.74 25.03 -28.64
C GLN A 286 -9.86 24.31 -27.88
N ARG A 287 -9.61 23.11 -27.36
CA ARG A 287 -10.61 22.33 -26.62
C ARG A 287 -11.00 22.99 -25.31
N ARG A 288 -10.05 23.58 -24.59
CA ARG A 288 -10.32 24.38 -23.38
C ARG A 288 -11.23 25.56 -23.71
N ASP A 289 -10.87 26.36 -24.72
CA ASP A 289 -11.61 27.57 -25.08
C ASP A 289 -13.01 27.23 -25.61
N ASP A 290 -13.14 26.12 -26.33
CA ASP A 290 -14.43 25.56 -26.77
C ASP A 290 -15.28 25.12 -25.58
N LEU A 291 -14.72 24.41 -24.61
CA LEU A 291 -15.42 24.02 -23.38
C LEU A 291 -15.91 25.25 -22.61
N TYR A 292 -15.06 26.27 -22.42
CA TYR A 292 -15.44 27.50 -21.73
C TYR A 292 -16.54 28.28 -22.46
N ARG A 293 -16.60 28.16 -23.79
CA ARG A 293 -17.67 28.77 -24.59
C ARG A 293 -18.98 28.01 -24.50
N VAL A 294 -18.92 26.67 -24.51
CA VAL A 294 -20.11 25.80 -24.43
C VAL A 294 -20.70 25.80 -23.02
N LEU A 295 -19.85 25.87 -21.98
CA LEU A 295 -20.23 25.86 -20.57
C LEU A 295 -19.71 27.14 -19.88
N PRO A 296 -20.33 28.31 -20.09
CA PRO A 296 -19.86 29.57 -19.49
C PRO A 296 -19.86 29.55 -17.96
N ASP A 297 -20.81 28.81 -17.37
CA ASP A 297 -21.04 28.66 -15.93
C ASP A 297 -20.27 27.48 -15.30
N ILE A 298 -19.33 26.87 -16.02
CA ILE A 298 -18.44 25.83 -15.47
C ILE A 298 -17.70 26.35 -14.22
N SER A 299 -17.55 25.49 -13.21
CA SER A 299 -17.05 25.85 -11.89
C SER A 299 -15.65 26.49 -11.96
N LEU A 300 -15.38 27.42 -11.04
CA LEU A 300 -14.07 28.09 -10.99
C LEU A 300 -12.94 27.10 -10.66
N GLU A 301 -13.24 26.08 -9.86
CA GLU A 301 -12.31 25.00 -9.52
C GLU A 301 -11.92 24.21 -10.76
N LEU A 302 -12.89 23.80 -11.59
CA LEU A 302 -12.62 23.07 -12.82
C LEU A 302 -11.86 23.93 -13.83
N LYS A 303 -12.22 25.21 -14.00
CA LYS A 303 -11.44 26.14 -14.83
C LYS A 303 -10.00 26.26 -14.35
N ARG A 304 -9.80 26.44 -13.04
CA ARG A 304 -8.47 26.54 -12.43
C ARG A 304 -7.65 25.28 -12.67
N TRP A 305 -8.26 24.11 -12.51
CA TRP A 305 -7.60 22.83 -12.75
C TRP A 305 -7.18 22.67 -14.22
N ILE A 306 -8.07 22.95 -15.17
CA ILE A 306 -7.77 22.88 -16.61
C ILE A 306 -6.64 23.86 -16.98
N ASP A 307 -6.71 25.12 -16.53
CA ASP A 307 -5.68 26.11 -16.81
C ASP A 307 -4.30 25.68 -16.24
N CYS A 308 -4.28 25.12 -15.04
CA CYS A 308 -3.05 24.61 -14.44
C CYS A 308 -2.52 23.34 -15.13
N ALA A 309 -3.37 22.53 -15.78
CA ALA A 309 -2.90 21.42 -16.61
C ALA A 309 -2.06 21.93 -17.79
N GLY A 310 -2.45 23.05 -18.42
CA GLY A 310 -1.62 23.69 -19.44
C GLY A 310 -0.30 24.25 -18.90
N LEU A 311 -0.30 24.80 -17.68
CA LEU A 311 0.92 25.25 -17.02
C LEU A 311 1.86 24.08 -16.67
N ALA A 312 1.31 22.91 -16.32
CA ALA A 312 2.12 21.72 -16.10
C ALA A 312 2.87 21.30 -17.37
N VAL A 313 2.20 21.33 -18.53
CA VAL A 313 2.83 21.04 -19.83
C VAL A 313 3.97 22.02 -20.12
N SER A 314 3.72 23.33 -20.02
CA SER A 314 4.72 24.37 -20.32
C SER A 314 5.88 24.37 -19.32
N GLY A 315 5.61 24.12 -18.04
CA GLY A 315 6.58 24.01 -16.97
C GLY A 315 7.53 22.82 -17.18
N ASN A 316 6.98 21.65 -17.50
CA ASN A 316 7.78 20.47 -17.84
C ASN A 316 8.64 20.71 -19.09
N HIS A 317 8.05 21.28 -20.14
CA HIS A 317 8.77 21.63 -21.37
C HIS A 317 9.96 22.56 -21.07
N TYR A 318 9.72 23.65 -20.33
CA TYR A 318 10.77 24.59 -19.98
C TYR A 318 11.86 23.92 -19.14
N TRP A 319 11.49 23.15 -18.11
CA TRP A 319 12.46 22.42 -17.29
C TRP A 319 13.32 21.46 -18.13
N CYS A 320 12.72 20.64 -18.99
CA CYS A 320 13.42 19.70 -19.87
C CYS A 320 14.45 20.40 -20.77
N SER A 321 14.17 21.61 -21.23
CA SER A 321 15.09 22.36 -22.10
C SER A 321 16.39 22.78 -21.39
N VAL A 322 16.39 22.86 -20.04
CA VAL A 322 17.53 23.40 -19.27
C VAL A 322 18.13 22.41 -18.27
N CYS A 323 17.36 21.40 -17.85
CA CYS A 323 17.71 20.64 -16.66
C CYS A 323 18.99 19.81 -16.85
N PRO A 324 19.81 19.66 -15.80
CA PRO A 324 21.00 18.81 -15.85
C PRO A 324 20.67 17.39 -16.32
N ARG A 325 19.53 16.82 -15.92
CA ARG A 325 19.08 15.48 -16.33
C ARG A 325 19.16 15.29 -17.84
N GLN A 326 18.63 16.24 -18.62
CA GLN A 326 18.63 16.14 -20.09
C GLN A 326 19.83 16.82 -20.78
N ASN A 327 20.62 17.63 -20.07
CA ASN A 327 21.61 18.50 -20.70
C ASN A 327 23.05 18.34 -20.18
N ALA A 328 23.30 17.58 -19.10
CA ALA A 328 24.63 17.42 -18.53
C ALA A 328 25.63 16.81 -19.52
N TRP A 329 25.14 15.95 -20.42
CA TRP A 329 25.89 15.32 -21.50
C TRP A 329 26.63 16.33 -22.40
N LYS A 330 26.15 17.57 -22.50
CA LYS A 330 26.80 18.65 -23.26
C LYS A 330 28.19 18.99 -22.73
N LYS A 331 28.49 18.61 -21.50
CA LYS A 331 29.80 18.78 -20.84
C LYS A 331 30.67 17.51 -20.88
N GLU A 332 30.13 16.38 -21.35
CA GLU A 332 30.81 15.09 -21.39
C GLU A 332 31.32 14.74 -22.80
N THR A 333 32.60 14.39 -22.93
CA THR A 333 33.19 13.88 -24.17
C THR A 333 32.96 12.37 -24.30
N LEU A 334 32.40 11.92 -25.43
CA LEU A 334 32.19 10.49 -25.73
C LEU A 334 33.51 9.71 -25.69
N PRO A 335 33.52 8.45 -25.20
CA PRO A 335 34.74 7.62 -25.08
C PRO A 335 35.48 7.35 -26.40
N ASN A 336 34.87 7.62 -27.57
CA ASN A 336 35.40 7.21 -28.87
C ASN A 336 35.63 8.35 -29.88
N GLY A 337 35.62 9.63 -29.46
CA GLY A 337 36.06 10.75 -30.30
C GLY A 337 35.30 10.97 -31.62
N LYS A 338 34.21 10.25 -31.89
CA LYS A 338 33.28 10.53 -32.98
C LYS A 338 32.20 11.47 -32.46
N GLY A 339 32.24 12.73 -32.88
CA GLY A 339 31.06 13.59 -32.85
C GLY A 339 29.91 12.94 -33.62
N LEU A 340 28.66 13.38 -33.35
CA LEU A 340 27.47 12.91 -34.07
C LEU A 340 27.72 12.99 -35.58
N SER A 341 28.05 11.85 -36.19
CA SER A 341 28.25 11.69 -37.61
C SER A 341 27.06 10.91 -38.14
N THR A 342 26.23 11.63 -38.89
CA THR A 342 25.13 11.16 -39.72
C THR A 342 25.56 10.03 -40.66
N SER A 343 25.36 8.77 -40.27
CA SER A 343 25.26 7.64 -41.22
C SER A 343 24.76 6.38 -40.51
N ILE A 344 23.45 6.17 -40.47
CA ILE A 344 22.88 4.83 -40.26
C ILE A 344 22.58 4.27 -41.65
N GLY A 345 23.62 3.65 -42.23
CA GLY A 345 23.50 2.85 -43.44
C GLY A 345 23.53 1.37 -43.06
N ALA A 346 22.45 0.67 -43.41
CA ALA A 346 22.23 -0.76 -43.20
C ALA A 346 23.50 -1.63 -43.37
N LYS A 347 23.86 -2.37 -42.32
CA LYS A 347 24.70 -3.58 -42.42
C LYS A 347 24.24 -4.63 -41.41
N ARG A 348 23.20 -5.39 -41.78
CA ARG A 348 23.10 -6.79 -41.39
C ARG A 348 23.53 -7.63 -42.59
N ARG A 349 24.67 -8.32 -42.45
CA ARG A 349 25.15 -9.31 -43.42
C ARG A 349 24.23 -10.52 -43.36
N ALA A 350 23.59 -10.82 -44.49
CA ALA A 350 23.19 -12.15 -44.85
C ALA A 350 24.43 -12.91 -45.37
N SER A 351 24.58 -14.17 -44.95
CA SER A 351 25.27 -15.21 -45.71
C SER A 351 24.69 -16.56 -45.29
N ASP A 352 23.75 -17.02 -46.10
CA ASP A 352 23.69 -18.31 -46.79
C ASP A 352 23.86 -19.61 -45.99
N SER A 353 22.71 -20.25 -45.80
CA SER A 353 22.28 -21.53 -46.39
C SER A 353 23.30 -22.67 -46.65
N ALA A 354 22.77 -23.85 -46.31
CA ALA A 354 22.97 -25.17 -46.91
C ALA A 354 24.10 -26.06 -46.33
N ASN A 355 23.69 -27.01 -45.49
CA ASN A 355 23.92 -28.42 -45.84
C ASN A 355 22.90 -29.36 -45.18
N THR A 356 22.24 -30.13 -46.04
CA THR A 356 21.36 -31.27 -45.79
C THR A 356 22.15 -32.56 -45.61
N ALA A 357 21.72 -33.43 -44.68
CA ALA A 357 21.66 -34.90 -44.78
C ALA A 357 21.32 -35.48 -43.39
N ALA A 358 20.13 -36.05 -43.22
CA ALA A 358 19.86 -37.51 -43.19
C ALA A 358 20.14 -38.11 -41.80
N GLU A 359 19.08 -38.33 -40.99
CA GLU A 359 18.32 -39.59 -40.89
C GLU A 359 19.09 -40.69 -40.16
N GLU A 360 18.63 -41.06 -38.97
CA GLU A 360 18.30 -42.45 -38.63
C GLU A 360 17.45 -42.49 -37.34
N GLU A 361 16.17 -42.79 -37.53
CA GLU A 361 15.25 -43.31 -36.50
C GLU A 361 15.55 -44.80 -36.27
N THR A 362 15.26 -45.31 -35.07
CA THR A 362 14.49 -46.55 -34.84
C THR A 362 14.25 -46.80 -33.33
N PRO A 363 13.25 -47.63 -32.93
CA PRO A 363 12.23 -47.20 -31.98
C PRO A 363 11.94 -48.22 -30.85
N GLU A 364 10.81 -48.02 -30.16
CA GLU A 364 10.02 -49.03 -29.40
C GLU A 364 10.55 -49.46 -28.01
N LYS A 365 9.75 -49.84 -26.99
CA LYS A 365 8.32 -50.16 -26.85
C LYS A 365 7.94 -50.17 -25.35
N LYS A 366 6.67 -49.89 -25.06
CA LYS A 366 5.97 -50.22 -23.80
C LYS A 366 5.90 -51.75 -23.59
N ARG A 367 5.98 -52.22 -22.33
CA ARG A 367 5.08 -53.29 -21.83
C ARG A 367 5.09 -53.42 -20.30
N LYS A 368 3.90 -53.80 -19.82
CA LYS A 368 3.46 -54.13 -18.46
C LYS A 368 3.85 -55.55 -18.05
N GLU A 369 3.63 -55.81 -16.74
CA GLU A 369 3.34 -57.12 -16.12
C GLU A 369 4.54 -58.08 -16.11
N SER A 370 4.78 -58.99 -15.17
CA SER A 370 4.23 -59.43 -13.89
C SER A 370 5.09 -60.67 -13.57
N ASP A 371 5.52 -60.89 -12.32
CA ASP A 371 5.40 -62.20 -11.62
C ASP A 371 6.47 -62.43 -10.54
N LEU A 372 5.94 -62.76 -9.37
CA LEU A 372 6.24 -63.91 -8.51
C LEU A 372 7.64 -64.54 -8.60
N GLY A 373 8.35 -64.46 -7.47
CA GLY A 373 9.49 -65.33 -7.14
C GLY A 373 9.46 -65.69 -5.65
N VAL A 374 8.99 -66.91 -5.37
CA VAL A 374 8.90 -67.58 -4.07
C VAL A 374 10.20 -68.33 -3.76
N ALA A 375 10.62 -68.34 -2.48
CA ALA A 375 11.14 -69.50 -1.69
C ALA A 375 12.18 -69.03 -0.64
N ALA A 376 11.84 -69.08 0.67
CA ALA A 376 12.16 -70.14 1.65
C ALA A 376 13.58 -69.96 2.26
N SER A 377 13.86 -70.05 3.57
CA SER A 377 13.46 -71.03 4.60
C SER A 377 13.97 -70.50 5.97
N SER A 378 13.12 -70.38 7.00
CA SER A 378 12.96 -71.25 8.19
C SER A 378 13.80 -70.89 9.44
N ASN A 379 13.13 -70.64 10.57
CA ASN A 379 12.99 -71.58 11.70
C ASN A 379 12.59 -70.86 13.02
N GLY A 380 11.66 -71.47 13.77
CA GLY A 380 11.63 -71.37 15.23
C GLY A 380 10.38 -70.73 15.86
N GLU A 381 9.34 -71.54 16.07
CA GLU A 381 8.25 -71.31 17.04
C GLU A 381 8.74 -71.66 18.48
N PRO A 382 8.10 -71.19 19.59
CA PRO A 382 6.76 -71.67 19.93
C PRO A 382 5.80 -70.71 20.70
N ASN A 383 4.52 -70.92 20.42
CA ASN A 383 3.32 -70.84 21.27
C ASN A 383 3.21 -69.81 22.40
N GLY A 384 2.35 -68.81 22.17
CA GLY A 384 1.62 -68.08 23.22
C GLY A 384 0.21 -67.74 22.73
N HIS A 385 -0.81 -68.33 23.37
CA HIS A 385 -2.21 -68.02 23.11
C HIS A 385 -2.51 -66.59 23.58
N GLY A 386 -2.62 -65.66 22.64
CA GLY A 386 -3.09 -64.30 22.87
C GLY A 386 -4.12 -63.93 21.80
N HIS A 387 -5.29 -63.48 22.22
CA HIS A 387 -6.31 -62.90 21.34
C HIS A 387 -5.68 -61.79 20.49
N GLY A 388 -5.40 -62.08 19.22
CA GLY A 388 -4.84 -61.12 18.28
C GLY A 388 -5.83 -60.01 17.98
N VAL A 389 -5.57 -58.82 18.50
CA VAL A 389 -6.19 -57.58 18.02
C VAL A 389 -5.81 -57.46 16.55
N ALA A 390 -6.80 -57.36 15.65
CA ALA A 390 -6.54 -57.16 14.23
C ALA A 390 -5.63 -55.93 14.04
N GLN A 391 -4.40 -56.15 13.58
CA GLN A 391 -3.50 -55.07 13.19
C GLN A 391 -4.01 -54.50 11.86
N TYR A 392 -4.81 -53.44 11.95
CA TYR A 392 -5.12 -52.61 10.79
C TYR A 392 -3.81 -51.96 10.29
N PRO A 393 -3.59 -51.88 8.96
CA PRO A 393 -2.44 -51.17 8.43
C PRO A 393 -2.43 -49.73 8.97
N LEU A 394 -1.23 -49.21 9.28
CA LEU A 394 -1.02 -47.83 9.75
C LEU A 394 -1.54 -46.84 8.71
N TYR A 395 -2.82 -46.51 8.80
CA TYR A 395 -3.43 -45.43 8.04
C TYR A 395 -2.90 -44.12 8.61
N LYS A 396 -2.13 -43.37 7.81
CA LYS A 396 -1.77 -41.99 8.11
C LYS A 396 -2.88 -41.09 7.54
N PRO A 397 -3.85 -40.65 8.36
CA PRO A 397 -4.90 -39.75 7.87
C PRO A 397 -4.28 -38.48 7.29
N SER A 398 -4.87 -37.96 6.22
CA SER A 398 -4.48 -36.65 5.70
C SER A 398 -4.88 -35.56 6.69
N ASN A 399 -4.07 -34.52 6.82
CA ASN A 399 -4.36 -33.40 7.72
C ASN A 399 -5.37 -32.40 7.14
N HIS A 400 -6.01 -32.72 6.00
CA HIS A 400 -6.90 -31.81 5.27
C HIS A 400 -8.11 -31.39 6.12
N ALA A 401 -8.77 -32.35 6.79
CA ALA A 401 -9.93 -32.05 7.62
C ALA A 401 -9.60 -31.11 8.80
N MET A 402 -8.40 -31.23 9.35
CA MET A 402 -7.93 -30.38 10.44
C MET A 402 -7.52 -28.99 9.96
N LYS A 403 -6.96 -28.87 8.75
CA LYS A 403 -6.49 -27.58 8.21
C LYS A 403 -7.56 -26.79 7.47
N ALA A 404 -8.62 -27.40 6.97
CA ALA A 404 -9.60 -26.72 6.12
C ALA A 404 -10.17 -25.41 6.72
N PRO A 405 -10.61 -25.34 8.00
CA PRO A 405 -11.03 -24.07 8.61
C PRO A 405 -9.89 -23.04 8.74
N ALA A 406 -8.67 -23.51 9.05
CA ALA A 406 -7.48 -22.67 9.19
C ALA A 406 -7.03 -22.05 7.86
N ASP A 407 -7.05 -22.85 6.79
CA ASP A 407 -6.73 -22.41 5.44
C ASP A 407 -7.82 -21.45 4.93
N TYR A 408 -9.09 -21.72 5.26
CA TYR A 408 -10.20 -20.85 4.90
C TYR A 408 -10.08 -19.45 5.52
N ILE A 409 -9.94 -19.33 6.85
CA ILE A 409 -9.81 -18.00 7.49
C ILE A 409 -8.56 -17.25 7.00
N SER A 410 -7.47 -17.97 6.69
CA SER A 410 -6.22 -17.40 6.20
C SER A 410 -6.32 -16.89 4.76
N SER A 411 -7.24 -17.44 3.96
CA SER A 411 -7.54 -16.99 2.60
C SER A 411 -8.33 -15.68 2.54
N MET A 412 -8.94 -15.25 3.65
CA MET A 412 -9.77 -14.04 3.68
C MET A 412 -8.91 -12.76 3.70
N PRO A 413 -9.38 -11.64 3.09
CA PRO A 413 -8.65 -10.36 3.08
C PRO A 413 -8.41 -9.82 4.50
N SER A 414 -7.16 -9.53 4.89
CA SER A 414 -6.82 -9.02 6.22
C SER A 414 -6.57 -7.50 6.22
N LYS A 415 -6.97 -6.81 7.30
CA LYS A 415 -6.61 -5.40 7.54
C LYS A 415 -5.11 -5.20 7.81
N GLY A 416 -4.39 -6.27 8.15
CA GLY A 416 -2.93 -6.28 8.14
C GLY A 416 -2.21 -5.53 9.26
N VAL A 417 -2.96 -4.93 10.18
CA VAL A 417 -2.46 -4.10 11.29
C VAL A 417 -1.31 -4.77 12.05
N ARG A 418 -1.38 -6.09 12.30
CA ARG A 418 -0.33 -6.83 13.02
C ARG A 418 0.98 -6.90 12.26
N SER A 419 0.96 -7.23 10.97
CA SER A 419 2.18 -7.24 10.16
C SER A 419 2.80 -5.85 10.09
N ALA A 420 1.99 -4.82 9.94
CA ALA A 420 2.47 -3.44 9.93
C ALA A 420 3.10 -3.04 11.29
N LEU A 421 2.52 -3.51 12.41
CA LEU A 421 3.13 -3.33 13.73
C LEU A 421 4.44 -4.11 13.89
N ILE A 422 4.55 -5.32 13.35
CA ILE A 422 5.82 -6.08 13.35
C ILE A 422 6.91 -5.26 12.64
N ASP A 423 6.64 -4.80 11.42
CA ASP A 423 7.60 -3.98 10.67
C ASP A 423 7.96 -2.69 11.42
N ALA A 424 6.95 -2.02 12.00
CA ALA A 424 7.13 -0.78 12.75
C ALA A 424 7.96 -0.98 14.03
N LEU A 425 7.65 -1.98 14.85
CA LEU A 425 8.43 -2.29 16.06
C LEU A 425 9.86 -2.71 15.71
N ASN A 426 10.03 -3.39 14.58
CA ASN A 426 11.35 -3.86 14.15
C ASN A 426 12.29 -2.72 13.72
N VAL A 427 11.77 -1.50 13.46
CA VAL A 427 12.61 -0.28 13.33
C VAL A 427 13.46 -0.07 14.57
N TRP A 428 12.93 -0.36 15.77
CA TRP A 428 13.63 -0.15 17.03
C TRP A 428 14.22 -1.43 17.63
N LEU A 429 13.58 -2.58 17.42
CA LEU A 429 13.95 -3.84 18.10
C LEU A 429 15.00 -4.66 17.34
N HIS A 430 15.12 -4.48 16.02
CA HIS A 430 16.10 -5.16 15.17
C HIS A 430 16.19 -6.68 15.44
N VAL A 431 15.05 -7.36 15.39
CA VAL A 431 14.91 -8.80 15.62
C VAL A 431 15.47 -9.57 14.42
N PRO A 432 16.18 -10.70 14.56
CA PRO A 432 16.75 -11.44 13.42
C PRO A 432 15.70 -11.87 12.38
N PRO A 433 16.06 -11.91 11.07
CA PRO A 433 15.11 -12.25 10.00
C PRO A 433 14.41 -13.62 10.19
N ALA A 434 15.15 -14.62 10.69
CA ALA A 434 14.59 -15.95 10.96
C ALA A 434 13.52 -15.91 12.06
N ALA A 435 13.79 -15.19 13.16
CA ALA A 435 12.84 -15.02 14.25
C ALA A 435 11.62 -14.22 13.81
N ILE A 436 11.79 -13.13 13.06
CA ILE A 436 10.70 -12.32 12.48
C ILE A 436 9.72 -13.16 11.66
N LYS A 437 10.23 -14.09 10.83
CA LYS A 437 9.39 -15.02 10.05
C LYS A 437 8.53 -15.90 10.96
N THR A 438 9.14 -16.48 12.00
CA THR A 438 8.45 -17.31 12.99
C THR A 438 7.42 -16.50 13.78
N ILE A 439 7.80 -15.32 14.29
CA ILE A 439 6.92 -14.41 15.04
C ILE A 439 5.68 -14.07 14.21
N THR A 440 5.88 -13.72 12.94
CA THR A 440 4.78 -13.42 12.02
C THR A 440 3.85 -14.62 11.81
N SER A 441 4.42 -15.80 11.59
CA SER A 441 3.63 -17.03 11.42
C SER A 441 2.79 -17.32 12.67
N VAL A 442 3.41 -17.27 13.85
CA VAL A 442 2.79 -17.53 15.15
C VAL A 442 1.69 -16.52 15.44
N VAL A 443 1.96 -15.22 15.34
CA VAL A 443 0.99 -14.15 15.61
C VAL A 443 -0.21 -14.24 14.67
N ASN A 444 0.01 -14.54 13.39
CA ASN A 444 -1.08 -14.74 12.43
C ASN A 444 -1.89 -16.00 12.74
N ALA A 445 -1.24 -17.11 13.10
CA ALA A 445 -1.92 -18.35 13.48
C ALA A 445 -2.77 -18.17 14.74
N LEU A 446 -2.21 -17.56 15.80
CA LEU A 446 -2.91 -17.29 17.05
C LEU A 446 -4.10 -16.35 16.83
N HIS A 447 -3.91 -15.29 16.03
CA HIS A 447 -5.00 -14.39 15.71
C HIS A 447 -6.11 -15.06 14.90
N ASN A 448 -5.76 -15.81 13.85
CA ASN A 448 -6.76 -16.49 13.03
C ASN A 448 -7.51 -17.56 13.85
N ALA A 449 -6.82 -18.24 14.76
CA ALA A 449 -7.46 -19.16 15.71
C ALA A 449 -8.45 -18.43 16.62
N SER A 450 -8.05 -17.28 17.18
CA SER A 450 -8.93 -16.48 18.03
C SER A 450 -10.14 -15.97 17.25
N LEU A 451 -9.98 -15.56 15.97
CA LEU A 451 -11.11 -15.13 15.15
C LEU A 451 -12.13 -16.23 14.86
N ILE A 452 -11.67 -17.47 14.62
CA ILE A 452 -12.58 -18.61 14.41
C ILE A 452 -13.43 -18.85 15.66
N LEU A 453 -12.82 -18.77 16.84
CA LEU A 453 -13.51 -18.94 18.12
C LEU A 453 -14.44 -17.75 18.41
N ASP A 454 -13.96 -16.52 18.24
CA ASP A 454 -14.71 -15.26 18.39
C ASP A 454 -15.99 -15.27 17.54
N ASP A 455 -15.89 -15.59 16.23
CA ASP A 455 -17.05 -15.70 15.34
C ASP A 455 -18.10 -16.70 15.86
N LEU A 456 -17.64 -17.81 16.44
CA LEU A 456 -18.52 -18.86 16.98
C LEU A 456 -19.13 -18.45 18.33
N GLU A 457 -18.34 -17.84 19.19
CA GLU A 457 -18.72 -17.36 20.53
C GLU A 457 -19.68 -16.17 20.47
N ASP A 458 -19.59 -15.37 19.40
CA ASP A 458 -20.47 -14.25 19.09
C ASP A 458 -21.66 -14.66 18.21
N ASN A 459 -21.62 -15.85 17.61
CA ASN A 459 -22.57 -16.33 16.60
C ASN A 459 -22.62 -15.42 15.36
N SER A 460 -21.48 -14.85 14.99
CA SER A 460 -21.30 -13.99 13.81
C SER A 460 -21.50 -14.79 12.52
N PRO A 461 -22.51 -14.47 11.68
CA PRO A 461 -22.73 -15.19 10.43
C PRO A 461 -21.67 -14.86 9.38
N LEU A 462 -21.04 -13.69 9.48
CA LEU A 462 -20.14 -13.14 8.48
C LEU A 462 -18.80 -12.71 9.09
N ARG A 463 -17.73 -12.94 8.34
CA ARG A 463 -16.40 -12.41 8.58
C ARG A 463 -15.89 -11.79 7.28
N ARG A 464 -15.65 -10.48 7.29
CA ARG A 464 -15.11 -9.73 6.13
C ARG A 464 -15.99 -9.87 4.87
N GLY A 465 -17.32 -9.90 5.06
CA GLY A 465 -18.31 -10.06 4.00
C GLY A 465 -18.48 -11.50 3.48
N LEU A 466 -17.74 -12.47 4.03
CA LEU A 466 -17.82 -13.90 3.68
C LEU A 466 -18.42 -14.70 4.84
N PRO A 467 -18.99 -15.89 4.62
CA PRO A 467 -19.49 -16.74 5.71
C PRO A 467 -18.42 -17.05 6.75
N ALA A 468 -18.75 -16.99 8.04
CA ALA A 468 -17.81 -17.37 9.09
C ALA A 468 -17.46 -18.87 9.00
N ALA A 469 -16.29 -19.27 9.53
CA ALA A 469 -15.79 -20.64 9.39
C ALA A 469 -16.77 -21.70 9.95
N HIS A 470 -17.42 -21.40 11.08
CA HIS A 470 -18.38 -22.30 11.71
C HIS A 470 -19.68 -22.48 10.91
N ILE A 471 -20.01 -21.56 10.01
CA ILE A 471 -21.14 -21.67 9.08
C ILE A 471 -20.83 -22.69 7.97
N ILE A 472 -19.56 -22.78 7.54
CA ILE A 472 -19.14 -23.68 6.47
C ILE A 472 -18.80 -25.08 6.99
N PHE A 473 -17.98 -25.15 8.04
CA PHE A 473 -17.40 -26.40 8.54
C PHE A 473 -18.13 -26.95 9.77
N GLY A 474 -19.10 -26.21 10.30
CA GLY A 474 -19.75 -26.52 11.55
C GLY A 474 -18.91 -26.14 12.76
N GLN A 475 -19.58 -26.03 13.91
CA GLN A 475 -18.99 -25.59 15.18
C GLN A 475 -17.85 -26.52 15.64
N ALA A 476 -18.12 -27.83 15.69
CA ALA A 476 -17.17 -28.81 16.23
C ALA A 476 -15.84 -28.85 15.47
N GLN A 477 -15.89 -28.84 14.13
CA GLN A 477 -14.68 -28.85 13.32
C GLN A 477 -13.91 -27.53 13.46
N SER A 478 -14.62 -26.40 13.49
CA SER A 478 -14.01 -25.07 13.64
C SER A 478 -13.28 -24.92 14.96
N ILE A 479 -13.89 -25.34 16.07
CA ILE A 479 -13.26 -25.35 17.41
C ILE A 479 -12.01 -26.23 17.41
N ASN A 480 -12.10 -27.45 16.86
CA ASN A 480 -10.96 -28.36 16.82
C ASN A 480 -9.79 -27.80 16.00
N SER A 481 -10.07 -27.20 14.85
CA SER A 481 -9.05 -26.56 14.01
C SER A 481 -8.42 -25.34 14.66
N ALA A 482 -9.20 -24.48 15.34
CA ALA A 482 -8.66 -23.35 16.08
C ALA A 482 -7.75 -23.80 17.24
N ASN A 483 -8.16 -24.78 18.03
CA ASN A 483 -7.35 -25.35 19.11
C ASN A 483 -6.05 -25.97 18.58
N PHE A 484 -6.11 -26.65 17.43
CA PHE A 484 -4.92 -27.16 16.76
C PHE A 484 -3.95 -26.03 16.37
N MET A 485 -4.45 -24.90 15.87
CA MET A 485 -3.63 -23.74 15.52
C MET A 485 -2.89 -23.17 16.74
N PHE A 486 -3.55 -23.07 17.91
CA PHE A 486 -2.89 -22.69 19.17
C PHE A 486 -1.75 -23.64 19.53
N VAL A 487 -1.99 -24.95 19.50
CA VAL A 487 -0.96 -25.96 19.79
C VAL A 487 0.22 -25.84 18.82
N ARG A 488 -0.05 -25.66 17.52
CA ARG A 488 1.00 -25.51 16.50
C ARG A 488 1.82 -24.26 16.67
N ALA A 489 1.18 -23.14 16.99
CA ALA A 489 1.85 -21.87 17.24
C ALA A 489 2.80 -22.00 18.44
N VAL A 490 2.36 -22.58 19.55
CA VAL A 490 3.21 -22.81 20.74
C VAL A 490 4.37 -23.77 20.41
N GLN A 491 4.12 -24.86 19.67
CA GLN A 491 5.18 -25.78 19.22
C GLN A 491 6.22 -25.10 18.33
N GLU A 492 5.80 -24.15 17.50
CA GLU A 492 6.67 -23.39 16.62
C GLU A 492 7.54 -22.40 17.39
N VAL A 493 6.96 -21.66 18.34
CA VAL A 493 7.71 -20.80 19.28
C VAL A 493 8.73 -21.62 20.07
N ALA A 494 8.32 -22.74 20.65
CA ALA A 494 9.20 -23.58 21.47
C ALA A 494 10.38 -24.20 20.70
N ARG A 495 10.24 -24.35 19.37
CA ARG A 495 11.27 -24.93 18.51
C ARG A 495 12.24 -23.88 17.99
N ASP A 496 11.71 -22.71 17.60
CA ASP A 496 12.43 -21.76 16.75
C ASP A 496 12.79 -20.44 17.47
N LEU A 497 12.19 -20.14 18.63
CA LEU A 497 12.43 -18.92 19.42
C LEU A 497 12.97 -19.24 20.83
N SER A 498 13.32 -18.21 21.60
CA SER A 498 13.85 -18.33 22.96
C SER A 498 12.79 -18.79 23.99
N ALA A 499 13.28 -19.31 25.13
CA ALA A 499 12.41 -19.67 26.26
C ALA A 499 11.67 -18.46 26.85
N ALA A 500 12.26 -17.26 26.76
CA ALA A 500 11.61 -16.02 27.17
C ALA A 500 10.43 -15.68 26.25
N ALA A 501 10.59 -15.83 24.93
CA ALA A 501 9.49 -15.68 23.97
C ALA A 501 8.36 -16.70 24.23
N LEU A 502 8.70 -17.98 24.50
CA LEU A 502 7.71 -19.00 24.86
C LEU A 502 6.93 -18.62 26.13
N THR A 503 7.62 -18.14 27.16
CA THR A 503 7.00 -17.70 28.42
C THR A 503 6.04 -16.54 28.16
N ALA A 504 6.46 -15.54 27.40
CA ALA A 504 5.63 -14.40 27.02
C ALA A 504 4.36 -14.83 26.26
N VAL A 505 4.48 -15.77 25.31
CA VAL A 505 3.32 -16.31 24.59
C VAL A 505 2.35 -17.00 25.53
N LEU A 506 2.83 -17.86 26.42
CA LEU A 506 1.95 -18.62 27.32
C LEU A 506 1.21 -17.71 28.32
N GLU A 507 1.91 -16.74 28.92
CA GLU A 507 1.31 -15.79 29.86
C GLU A 507 0.28 -14.88 29.17
N GLU A 508 0.58 -14.35 27.99
CA GLU A 508 -0.37 -13.49 27.29
C GLU A 508 -1.55 -14.28 26.72
N LEU A 509 -1.36 -15.54 26.29
CA LEU A 509 -2.46 -16.43 25.92
C LEU A 509 -3.43 -16.65 27.09
N GLU A 510 -2.92 -16.89 28.30
CA GLU A 510 -3.76 -16.97 29.51
C GLU A 510 -4.55 -15.67 29.73
N GLY A 511 -3.87 -14.53 29.58
CA GLY A 511 -4.50 -13.21 29.62
C GLY A 511 -5.63 -13.05 28.59
N LEU A 512 -5.41 -13.46 27.34
CA LEU A 512 -6.45 -13.40 26.28
C LEU A 512 -7.71 -14.17 26.70
N TYR A 513 -7.56 -15.39 27.22
CA TYR A 513 -8.70 -16.19 27.69
C TYR A 513 -9.39 -15.56 28.90
N LEU A 514 -8.64 -14.95 29.83
CA LEU A 514 -9.22 -14.22 30.95
C LEU A 514 -10.08 -13.05 30.49
N GLY A 515 -9.57 -12.24 29.55
CA GLY A 515 -10.32 -11.13 28.96
C GLY A 515 -11.59 -11.61 28.24
N GLN A 516 -11.45 -12.61 27.37
CA GLN A 516 -12.59 -13.20 26.66
C GLN A 516 -13.65 -13.77 27.60
N SER A 517 -13.23 -14.40 28.71
CA SER A 517 -14.14 -14.96 29.70
C SER A 517 -15.06 -13.91 30.31
N TRP A 518 -14.53 -12.72 30.62
CA TRP A 518 -15.33 -11.63 31.18
C TRP A 518 -16.30 -11.01 30.17
N ASP A 519 -15.85 -10.81 28.93
CA ASP A 519 -16.71 -10.33 27.84
C ASP A 519 -17.91 -11.27 27.62
N LEU A 520 -17.63 -12.57 27.53
CA LEU A 520 -18.66 -13.62 27.43
C LEU A 520 -19.58 -13.66 28.65
N TYR A 521 -19.01 -13.57 29.85
CA TYR A 521 -19.79 -13.61 31.10
C TYR A 521 -20.77 -12.43 31.18
N TRP A 522 -20.31 -11.22 30.89
CA TRP A 522 -21.17 -10.02 30.92
C TRP A 522 -22.24 -10.07 29.84
N LYS A 523 -21.88 -10.51 28.62
CA LYS A 523 -22.80 -10.70 27.50
C LYS A 523 -23.89 -11.73 27.84
N HIS A 524 -23.51 -12.89 28.38
CA HIS A 524 -24.44 -13.97 28.71
C HIS A 524 -25.38 -13.60 29.87
N ASN A 525 -24.86 -12.96 30.92
CA ASN A 525 -25.63 -12.62 32.11
C ASN A 525 -26.31 -11.25 32.02
N LEU A 526 -26.06 -10.48 30.95
CA LEU A 526 -26.51 -9.09 30.78
C LEU A 526 -26.13 -8.20 31.97
N THR A 527 -24.96 -8.46 32.54
CA THR A 527 -24.40 -7.70 33.66
C THR A 527 -23.49 -6.63 33.09
N CYS A 528 -23.97 -5.39 33.07
CA CYS A 528 -23.17 -4.24 32.63
C CYS A 528 -21.95 -4.06 33.54
N PRO A 529 -20.71 -4.11 33.00
CA PRO A 529 -19.51 -3.79 33.77
C PRO A 529 -19.43 -2.28 34.03
N SER A 530 -18.58 -1.90 34.98
CA SER A 530 -18.04 -0.56 35.08
C SER A 530 -17.04 -0.27 33.96
N GLU A 531 -16.76 1.01 33.70
CA GLU A 531 -15.76 1.41 32.72
C GLU A 531 -14.36 0.86 33.04
N ALA A 532 -13.99 0.82 34.34
CA ALA A 532 -12.71 0.28 34.77
C ALA A 532 -12.60 -1.24 34.52
N GLU A 533 -13.68 -1.99 34.78
CA GLU A 533 -13.73 -3.42 34.47
C GLU A 533 -13.63 -3.67 32.96
N TYR A 534 -14.35 -2.89 32.15
CA TYR A 534 -14.25 -2.96 30.69
C TYR A 534 -12.82 -2.68 30.21
N VAL A 535 -12.16 -1.63 30.73
CA VAL A 535 -10.78 -1.31 30.37
C VAL A 535 -9.81 -2.45 30.74
N ASN A 536 -9.99 -3.08 31.90
CA ASN A 536 -9.17 -4.23 32.28
C ASN A 536 -9.43 -5.44 31.36
N MET A 537 -10.69 -5.68 31.00
CA MET A 537 -11.05 -6.74 30.05
C MET A 537 -10.38 -6.52 28.69
N ILE A 538 -10.43 -5.31 28.13
CA ILE A 538 -9.82 -5.03 26.82
C ILE A 538 -8.28 -5.07 26.88
N ASP A 539 -7.67 -4.70 28.01
CA ASP A 539 -6.23 -4.84 28.23
C ASP A 539 -5.80 -6.31 28.15
N HIS A 540 -6.66 -7.23 28.61
CA HIS A 540 -6.42 -8.66 28.53
C HIS A 540 -6.80 -9.27 27.17
N LYS A 541 -7.98 -8.97 26.61
CA LYS A 541 -8.52 -9.54 25.35
C LYS A 541 -7.82 -9.01 24.10
N THR A 542 -7.66 -7.69 23.97
CA THR A 542 -7.14 -7.08 22.73
C THR A 542 -5.75 -6.51 22.95
N GLY A 543 -5.51 -5.89 24.10
CA GLY A 543 -4.18 -5.44 24.54
C GLY A 543 -3.19 -6.60 24.70
N GLY A 544 -3.64 -7.77 25.17
CA GLY A 544 -2.80 -8.96 25.34
C GLY A 544 -2.13 -9.41 24.04
N MET A 545 -2.80 -9.29 22.90
CA MET A 545 -2.19 -9.63 21.61
C MET A 545 -1.05 -8.67 21.24
N PHE A 546 -1.23 -7.37 21.48
CA PHE A 546 -0.21 -6.36 21.21
C PHE A 546 0.98 -6.49 22.17
N ARG A 547 0.72 -6.74 23.47
CA ARG A 547 1.77 -7.03 24.45
C ARG A 547 2.52 -8.32 24.12
N MET A 548 1.83 -9.39 23.75
CA MET A 548 2.46 -10.63 23.31
C MET A 548 3.43 -10.39 22.16
N LEU A 549 2.98 -9.64 21.13
CA LEU A 549 3.83 -9.30 20.00
C LEU A 549 5.09 -8.55 20.45
N LEU A 550 4.93 -7.49 21.27
CA LEU A 550 6.03 -6.70 21.79
C LEU A 550 7.02 -7.57 22.58
N ARG A 551 6.53 -8.30 23.59
CA ARG A 551 7.36 -9.12 24.50
C ARG A 551 8.13 -10.21 23.75
N VAL A 552 7.50 -10.83 22.75
CA VAL A 552 8.16 -11.82 21.90
C VAL A 552 9.24 -11.17 21.04
N MET A 553 8.97 -10.00 20.44
CA MET A 553 9.98 -9.29 19.65
C MET A 553 11.14 -8.78 20.53
N GLU A 554 10.87 -8.28 21.74
CA GLU A 554 11.89 -7.87 22.70
C GLU A 554 12.79 -9.03 23.13
N ALA A 555 12.21 -10.22 23.33
CA ALA A 555 12.96 -11.42 23.67
C ALA A 555 13.94 -11.87 22.57
N GLU A 556 13.64 -11.55 21.31
CA GLU A 556 14.44 -11.94 20.14
C GLU A 556 15.30 -10.79 19.58
N GLY A 557 15.14 -9.55 20.04
CA GLY A 557 15.83 -8.36 19.52
C GLY A 557 17.34 -8.37 19.69
N THR A 558 18.10 -7.93 18.66
CA THR A 558 19.58 -7.96 18.66
C THR A 558 20.28 -6.61 18.85
N ALA A 559 19.56 -5.50 18.97
CA ALA A 559 20.15 -4.19 19.23
C ALA A 559 20.65 -4.04 20.68
N ALA A 560 21.56 -4.95 21.06
CA ALA A 560 22.36 -5.06 22.28
C ALA A 560 21.57 -4.86 23.59
N ALA A 561 20.97 -5.94 24.13
CA ALA A 561 20.38 -6.00 25.47
C ALA A 561 19.72 -4.67 25.88
N ALA A 562 18.53 -4.39 25.32
CA ALA A 562 17.61 -3.28 25.63
C ALA A 562 18.27 -2.16 26.44
N ARG A 563 18.47 -0.95 25.88
CA ARG A 563 18.67 0.25 26.72
C ARG A 563 17.68 0.12 27.89
N PRO A 564 18.10 -0.12 29.15
CA PRO A 564 17.21 -0.66 30.18
C PRO A 564 16.11 0.31 30.66
N GLN A 565 15.82 1.33 29.87
CA GLN A 565 14.99 2.49 30.17
C GLN A 565 13.87 2.73 29.15
N VAL A 566 13.82 2.03 28.02
CA VAL A 566 12.73 2.26 27.03
C VAL A 566 11.61 1.27 27.27
N ASP A 567 10.63 1.69 28.07
CA ASP A 567 9.39 0.97 28.30
C ASP A 567 8.41 1.20 27.13
N PHE A 568 8.05 0.14 26.40
CA PHE A 568 7.05 0.15 25.33
C PHE A 568 5.66 -0.32 25.79
N GLU A 569 5.50 -0.77 27.04
CA GLU A 569 4.26 -1.37 27.56
C GLU A 569 3.11 -0.37 27.47
N ARG A 570 3.33 0.87 27.90
CA ARG A 570 2.32 1.95 27.84
C ARG A 570 1.78 2.13 26.41
N MET A 571 2.65 2.10 25.41
CA MET A 571 2.24 2.22 24.00
C MET A 571 1.32 1.05 23.62
N THR A 572 1.67 -0.19 23.98
CA THR A 572 0.84 -1.36 23.65
C THR A 572 -0.51 -1.36 24.36
N LEU A 573 -0.57 -0.91 25.62
CA LEU A 573 -1.83 -0.72 26.35
C LEU A 573 -2.72 0.31 25.65
N LEU A 574 -2.17 1.48 25.31
CA LEU A 574 -2.90 2.51 24.60
C LEU A 574 -3.40 2.02 23.23
N PHE A 575 -2.58 1.30 22.47
CA PHE A 575 -2.99 0.70 21.19
C PHE A 575 -4.11 -0.32 21.37
N GLY A 576 -4.01 -1.21 22.36
CA GLY A 576 -5.04 -2.20 22.66
C GLY A 576 -6.39 -1.54 22.99
N ARG A 577 -6.37 -0.55 23.88
CA ARG A 577 -7.56 0.21 24.27
C ARG A 577 -8.15 0.99 23.10
N PHE A 578 -7.30 1.71 22.35
CA PHE A 578 -7.71 2.45 21.16
C PHE A 578 -8.35 1.53 20.13
N PHE A 579 -7.71 0.41 19.83
CA PHE A 579 -8.19 -0.53 18.82
C PHE A 579 -9.55 -1.12 19.18
N GLN A 580 -9.74 -1.56 20.43
CA GLN A 580 -11.00 -2.16 20.86
C GLN A 580 -12.14 -1.15 20.93
N ILE A 581 -11.93 0.01 21.55
CA ILE A 581 -12.97 1.06 21.64
C ILE A 581 -13.32 1.58 20.24
N ARG A 582 -12.34 1.64 19.34
CA ARG A 582 -12.57 2.03 17.95
C ARG A 582 -13.36 0.97 17.21
N ASP A 583 -13.05 -0.32 17.39
CA ASP A 583 -13.81 -1.42 16.78
C ASP A 583 -15.28 -1.38 17.23
N ASP A 584 -15.51 -1.22 18.54
CA ASP A 584 -16.83 -1.03 19.14
C ASP A 584 -17.55 0.20 18.54
N TYR A 585 -16.87 1.33 18.36
CA TYR A 585 -17.45 2.54 17.77
C TYR A 585 -17.78 2.40 16.28
N MET A 586 -16.89 1.76 15.51
CA MET A 586 -17.04 1.59 14.08
C MET A 586 -18.14 0.58 13.72
N ASN A 587 -18.51 -0.33 14.64
CA ASN A 587 -19.62 -1.26 14.46
C ASN A 587 -20.98 -0.57 14.25
N PHE A 588 -21.13 0.66 14.75
CA PHE A 588 -22.35 1.48 14.59
C PHE A 588 -22.39 2.33 13.31
N GLY A 589 -21.29 2.37 12.56
CA GLY A 589 -21.16 3.11 11.30
C GLY A 589 -21.48 2.28 10.07
N ASP A 590 -21.04 2.76 8.90
CA ASP A 590 -21.22 2.09 7.60
C ASP A 590 -20.31 0.85 7.40
N TYR A 591 -20.20 0.04 8.45
CA TYR A 591 -19.50 -1.26 8.47
C TYR A 591 -20.39 -2.41 8.00
N ALA A 592 -21.62 -2.11 7.54
CA ALA A 592 -22.63 -3.07 7.15
C ALA A 592 -22.13 -4.07 6.08
N ALA A 593 -21.24 -3.63 5.18
CA ALA A 593 -20.68 -4.47 4.13
C ALA A 593 -19.74 -5.59 4.63
N GLN A 594 -19.10 -5.46 5.81
CA GLN A 594 -18.12 -6.45 6.31
C GLN A 594 -18.68 -7.41 7.36
N LYS A 595 -19.61 -6.94 8.19
CA LYS A 595 -20.13 -7.66 9.38
C LYS A 595 -21.66 -7.62 9.53
N GLY A 596 -22.35 -6.88 8.67
CA GLY A 596 -23.78 -6.58 8.85
C GLY A 596 -24.01 -5.30 9.69
N LEU A 597 -25.22 -4.76 9.62
CA LEU A 597 -25.59 -3.51 10.29
C LEU A 597 -25.64 -3.69 11.81
N CYS A 598 -24.75 -3.03 12.57
CA CYS A 598 -24.71 -3.06 14.03
C CYS A 598 -24.69 -4.48 14.62
N GLU A 599 -23.79 -5.33 14.14
CA GLU A 599 -23.64 -6.73 14.59
C GLU A 599 -23.48 -6.85 16.12
N ASP A 600 -22.75 -5.93 16.76
CA ASP A 600 -22.53 -5.94 18.21
C ASP A 600 -23.88 -5.84 18.97
N LEU A 601 -24.92 -5.24 18.37
CA LEU A 601 -26.27 -5.21 18.94
C LEU A 601 -26.98 -6.55 18.80
N ASP A 602 -26.76 -7.29 17.71
CA ASP A 602 -27.29 -8.66 17.52
C ASP A 602 -26.69 -9.62 18.53
N GLU A 603 -25.37 -9.52 18.72
CA GLU A 603 -24.61 -10.19 19.77
C GLU A 603 -25.00 -9.70 21.17
N GLY A 604 -25.71 -8.57 21.24
CA GLY A 604 -25.97 -7.72 22.40
C GLY A 604 -24.79 -7.64 23.35
N LYS A 605 -23.64 -7.37 22.74
CA LYS A 605 -22.38 -7.05 23.36
C LYS A 605 -22.51 -5.75 24.14
N LEU A 606 -21.87 -5.72 25.31
CA LEU A 606 -21.83 -4.54 26.16
C LEU A 606 -20.62 -3.69 25.73
N SER A 607 -20.71 -3.10 24.54
CA SER A 607 -19.65 -2.25 23.99
C SER A 607 -19.51 -0.92 24.75
N TYR A 608 -18.39 -0.21 24.56
CA TYR A 608 -18.12 1.03 25.30
C TYR A 608 -19.27 2.08 25.25
N PRO A 609 -19.89 2.39 24.08
CA PRO A 609 -21.05 3.29 24.04
C PRO A 609 -22.25 2.78 24.85
N VAL A 610 -22.49 1.46 24.86
CA VAL A 610 -23.57 0.83 25.61
C VAL A 610 -23.30 0.92 27.11
N ILE A 611 -22.08 0.59 27.55
CA ILE A 611 -21.67 0.70 28.96
C ILE A 611 -21.84 2.14 29.45
N TYR A 612 -21.33 3.12 28.70
CA TYR A 612 -21.47 4.53 29.06
C TYR A 612 -22.93 4.94 29.22
N CYS A 613 -23.78 4.58 28.25
CA CYS A 613 -25.21 4.87 28.29
C CYS A 613 -25.90 4.23 29.51
N LEU A 614 -25.63 2.95 29.77
CA LEU A 614 -26.23 2.21 30.89
C LEU A 614 -25.80 2.75 32.26
N ALA A 615 -24.57 3.24 32.38
CA ALA A 615 -24.02 3.79 33.61
C ALA A 615 -24.53 5.22 33.90
N ASN A 616 -24.63 6.06 32.88
CA ASN A 616 -24.91 7.50 33.05
C ASN A 616 -26.37 7.89 32.75
N HIS A 617 -27.11 7.04 32.02
CA HIS A 617 -28.49 7.31 31.62
C HIS A 617 -29.42 6.13 31.96
N PRO A 618 -29.72 5.89 33.25
CA PRO A 618 -30.54 4.75 33.69
C PRO A 618 -31.92 4.66 33.03
N VAL A 619 -32.46 5.78 32.53
CA VAL A 619 -33.72 5.83 31.76
C VAL A 619 -33.70 4.91 30.53
N TYR A 620 -32.55 4.71 29.89
CA TYR A 620 -32.41 3.83 28.73
C TYR A 620 -32.11 2.37 29.10
N ARG A 621 -31.81 2.07 30.37
CA ARG A 621 -31.44 0.71 30.81
C ARG A 621 -32.51 -0.33 30.52
N GLY A 622 -33.78 0.00 30.80
CA GLY A 622 -34.91 -0.89 30.52
C GLY A 622 -35.11 -1.13 29.03
N HIS A 623 -34.80 -0.14 28.19
CA HIS A 623 -34.93 -0.23 26.74
C HIS A 623 -33.84 -1.13 26.17
N ILE A 624 -32.57 -0.85 26.49
CA ILE A 624 -31.41 -1.57 25.97
C ILE A 624 -31.42 -3.03 26.47
N LEU A 625 -31.47 -3.23 27.79
CA LEU A 625 -31.47 -4.59 28.34
C LEU A 625 -32.76 -5.35 28.01
N GLY A 626 -33.87 -4.65 27.81
CA GLY A 626 -35.13 -5.24 27.37
C GLY A 626 -35.01 -5.86 25.97
N VAL A 627 -34.44 -5.12 25.00
CA VAL A 627 -34.17 -5.64 23.65
C VAL A 627 -33.15 -6.78 23.71
N PHE A 628 -32.08 -6.63 24.48
CA PHE A 628 -31.07 -7.68 24.62
C PHE A 628 -31.62 -8.97 25.24
N ARG A 629 -32.64 -8.93 26.12
CA ARG A 629 -33.29 -10.13 26.66
C ARG A 629 -34.19 -10.87 25.66
N GLN A 630 -34.64 -10.20 24.61
CA GLN A 630 -35.48 -10.82 23.57
C GLN A 630 -34.67 -11.74 22.65
N ARG A 631 -33.34 -11.74 22.77
CA ARG A 631 -32.48 -12.62 22.00
C ARG A 631 -32.83 -14.08 22.32
N PRO A 632 -33.18 -14.90 21.31
CA PRO A 632 -33.57 -16.29 21.53
C PRO A 632 -32.41 -17.04 22.20
N THR A 633 -32.68 -17.66 23.34
CA THR A 633 -31.63 -18.22 24.21
C THR A 633 -31.18 -19.63 23.81
N VAL A 634 -31.82 -20.35 22.87
CA VAL A 634 -31.53 -21.80 22.67
C VAL A 634 -31.80 -22.36 21.24
N ALA A 635 -30.81 -23.11 20.72
CA ALA A 635 -30.81 -24.33 19.87
C ALA A 635 -31.14 -24.34 18.36
N THR A 636 -31.26 -23.22 17.66
CA THR A 636 -31.10 -23.24 16.19
C THR A 636 -29.71 -22.70 15.85
N SER A 637 -28.97 -23.42 15.01
CA SER A 637 -27.56 -23.19 14.64
C SER A 637 -27.26 -21.85 13.94
N ILE A 638 -28.22 -20.92 13.94
CA ILE A 638 -28.12 -19.58 13.35
C ILE A 638 -28.89 -18.63 14.28
N ALA A 639 -28.18 -17.67 14.89
CA ALA A 639 -28.80 -16.59 15.65
C ALA A 639 -29.65 -15.72 14.71
N VAL A 640 -30.88 -15.38 15.11
CA VAL A 640 -31.73 -14.46 14.36
C VAL A 640 -31.30 -13.03 14.71
N PRO A 641 -30.85 -12.20 13.74
CA PRO A 641 -30.50 -10.81 14.00
C PRO A 641 -31.68 -10.02 14.57
N LEU A 642 -31.39 -8.99 15.36
CA LEU A 642 -32.39 -8.02 15.79
C LEU A 642 -33.03 -7.34 14.58
N SER A 643 -34.31 -7.01 14.70
CA SER A 643 -35.01 -6.26 13.66
C SER A 643 -34.38 -4.86 13.48
N ASN A 644 -34.50 -4.30 12.29
CA ASN A 644 -33.99 -2.97 11.98
C ASN A 644 -34.61 -1.89 12.88
N GLU A 645 -35.87 -2.08 13.31
CA GLU A 645 -36.57 -1.18 14.23
C GLU A 645 -35.95 -1.23 15.63
N CYS A 646 -35.62 -2.43 16.13
CA CYS A 646 -34.90 -2.58 17.39
C CYS A 646 -33.52 -1.93 17.33
N LYS A 647 -32.75 -2.16 16.26
CA LYS A 647 -31.44 -1.54 16.06
C LYS A 647 -31.53 -0.01 15.99
N ALA A 648 -32.47 0.52 15.21
CA ALA A 648 -32.71 1.96 15.11
C ALA A 648 -33.11 2.58 16.45
N HIS A 649 -33.93 1.89 17.26
CA HIS A 649 -34.31 2.35 18.60
C HIS A 649 -33.12 2.37 19.56
N LEU A 650 -32.26 1.34 19.55
CA LEU A 650 -31.03 1.31 20.35
C LEU A 650 -30.06 2.41 19.93
N MET A 651 -29.85 2.61 18.63
CA MET A 651 -29.06 3.71 18.07
C MET A 651 -29.57 5.07 18.54
N ALA A 652 -30.88 5.28 18.51
CA ALA A 652 -31.49 6.52 18.99
C ALA A 652 -31.31 6.73 20.51
N CYS A 653 -31.33 5.66 21.31
CA CYS A 653 -31.03 5.75 22.75
C CYS A 653 -29.56 6.14 22.98
N LEU A 654 -28.62 5.52 22.27
CA LEU A 654 -27.19 5.84 22.36
C LEU A 654 -26.91 7.28 21.93
N ALA A 655 -27.46 7.72 20.80
CA ALA A 655 -27.33 9.11 20.32
C ALA A 655 -27.90 10.13 21.32
N LYS A 656 -29.13 9.92 21.82
CA LYS A 656 -29.75 10.84 22.79
C LYS A 656 -29.03 10.88 24.15
N SER A 657 -28.32 9.82 24.51
CA SER A 657 -27.49 9.77 25.72
C SER A 657 -26.13 10.48 25.57
N GLY A 658 -25.74 10.89 24.35
CA GLY A 658 -24.40 11.42 24.09
C GLY A 658 -23.29 10.37 24.16
N ALA A 659 -23.64 9.08 24.10
CA ALA A 659 -22.66 7.99 24.20
C ALA A 659 -21.69 7.97 23.01
N PHE A 660 -22.15 8.30 21.80
CA PHE A 660 -21.29 8.39 20.63
C PHE A 660 -20.29 9.54 20.75
N GLU A 661 -20.74 10.73 21.15
CA GLU A 661 -19.86 11.87 21.42
C GLU A 661 -18.80 11.55 22.47
N LYS A 662 -19.22 10.94 23.59
CA LYS A 662 -18.29 10.55 24.64
C LYS A 662 -17.27 9.53 24.15
N THR A 663 -17.72 8.50 23.43
CA THR A 663 -16.83 7.46 22.88
C THR A 663 -15.81 8.06 21.92
N LEU A 664 -16.26 8.91 21.00
CA LEU A 664 -15.37 9.57 20.05
C LEU A 664 -14.39 10.53 20.74
N SER A 665 -14.83 11.25 21.80
CA SER A 665 -13.94 12.05 22.64
C SER A 665 -12.86 11.19 23.30
N THR A 666 -13.25 10.08 23.94
CA THR A 666 -12.30 9.13 24.56
C THR A 666 -11.30 8.59 23.53
N LEU A 667 -11.74 8.25 22.32
CA LEU A 667 -10.86 7.80 21.24
C LEU A 667 -9.86 8.88 20.81
N ARG A 668 -10.30 10.14 20.67
CA ARG A 668 -9.43 11.27 20.33
C ARG A 668 -8.40 11.56 21.43
N ASP A 669 -8.79 11.39 22.69
CA ASP A 669 -7.89 11.54 23.84
C ASP A 669 -6.81 10.44 23.83
N ILE A 670 -7.20 9.17 23.63
CA ILE A 670 -6.27 8.04 23.52
C ILE A 670 -5.36 8.18 22.29
N GLU A 671 -5.88 8.60 21.13
CA GLU A 671 -5.09 8.87 19.94
C GLU A 671 -4.03 9.94 20.21
N SER A 672 -4.40 11.03 20.89
CA SER A 672 -3.46 12.09 21.27
C SER A 672 -2.43 11.61 22.28
N GLU A 673 -2.80 10.70 23.19
CA GLU A 673 -1.85 10.03 24.08
C GLU A 673 -0.87 9.12 23.33
N LEU A 674 -1.36 8.35 22.36
CA LEU A 674 -0.53 7.53 21.47
C LEU A 674 0.48 8.38 20.70
N GLU A 675 0.05 9.53 20.14
CA GLU A 675 0.96 10.45 19.46
C GLU A 675 2.08 10.93 20.38
N ARG A 676 1.74 11.37 21.61
CA ARG A 676 2.72 11.79 22.62
C ARG A 676 3.66 10.66 23.06
N GLU A 677 3.13 9.44 23.15
CA GLU A 677 3.89 8.27 23.54
C GLU A 677 4.87 7.84 22.44
N ILE A 678 4.45 7.87 21.17
CA ILE A 678 5.33 7.67 20.02
C ILE A 678 6.43 8.74 20.00
N ASP A 679 6.09 10.02 20.20
CA ASP A 679 7.08 11.10 20.29
C ASP A 679 8.11 10.83 21.41
N ARG A 680 7.66 10.33 22.58
CA ARG A 680 8.53 9.96 23.70
C ARG A 680 9.47 8.84 23.30
N LEU A 681 8.95 7.79 22.67
CA LEU A 681 9.73 6.62 22.24
C LEU A 681 10.75 7.00 21.18
N GLU A 682 10.38 7.76 20.14
CA GLU A 682 11.33 8.23 19.12
C GLU A 682 12.49 9.05 19.71
N ARG A 683 12.22 9.89 20.73
CA ARG A 683 13.28 10.62 21.45
C ARG A 683 14.18 9.68 22.26
N LEU A 684 13.61 8.66 22.89
CA LEU A 684 14.35 7.72 23.74
C LEU A 684 15.17 6.71 22.93
N THR A 685 14.67 6.28 21.78
CA THR A 685 15.41 5.43 20.84
C THR A 685 16.44 6.25 20.06
N GLY A 686 16.15 7.52 19.79
CA GLY A 686 16.95 8.38 18.93
C GLY A 686 16.68 8.13 17.44
N GLU A 687 15.60 7.42 17.13
CA GLU A 687 15.22 7.05 15.77
C GLU A 687 13.71 7.23 15.56
N ALA A 688 13.35 8.00 14.52
CA ALA A 688 11.96 8.22 14.12
C ALA A 688 11.33 6.93 13.59
N ASN A 689 10.03 6.75 13.83
CA ASN A 689 9.29 5.56 13.41
C ASN A 689 8.07 5.93 12.55
N PRO A 690 8.29 6.30 11.28
CA PRO A 690 7.21 6.66 10.37
C PRO A 690 6.26 5.49 10.09
N MET A 691 6.72 4.24 10.17
CA MET A 691 5.84 3.07 10.00
C MET A 691 4.82 2.96 11.14
N LEU A 692 5.23 3.19 12.39
CA LEU A 692 4.32 3.19 13.54
C LEU A 692 3.33 4.35 13.48
N ARG A 693 3.81 5.55 13.14
CA ARG A 693 2.95 6.72 12.93
C ARG A 693 1.94 6.49 11.81
N LEU A 694 2.34 5.82 10.73
CA LEU A 694 1.44 5.47 9.62
C LEU A 694 0.37 4.48 10.09
N CYS A 695 0.72 3.50 10.92
CA CYS A 695 -0.26 2.60 11.54
C CYS A 695 -1.33 3.37 12.33
N LEU A 696 -0.93 4.36 13.12
CA LEU A 696 -1.87 5.22 13.87
C LEU A 696 -2.70 6.11 12.94
N ALA A 697 -2.07 6.78 11.98
CA ALA A 697 -2.74 7.67 11.03
C ALA A 697 -3.81 6.93 10.20
N LYS A 698 -3.59 5.65 9.86
CA LYS A 698 -4.59 4.80 9.20
C LYS A 698 -5.82 4.54 10.07
N LEU A 699 -5.62 4.48 11.39
CA LEU A 699 -6.68 4.21 12.36
C LEU A 699 -7.26 5.49 12.98
N SER A 700 -6.76 6.67 12.59
CA SER A 700 -7.18 7.96 13.15
C SER A 700 -8.69 8.12 13.19
N VAL A 701 -9.17 8.72 14.28
CA VAL A 701 -10.59 9.02 14.51
C VAL A 701 -10.88 10.52 14.45
N LYS A 702 -9.86 11.35 14.17
CA LYS A 702 -9.96 12.82 14.19
C LYS A 702 -11.09 13.31 13.27
N ASP A 703 -11.17 12.74 12.08
CA ASP A 703 -12.13 13.13 11.04
C ASP A 703 -13.42 12.29 11.04
N LEU A 704 -13.57 11.34 11.98
CA LEU A 704 -14.78 10.52 12.01
C LEU A 704 -16.01 11.34 12.44
N PRO A 705 -17.17 11.10 11.81
CA PRO A 705 -18.41 11.74 12.21
C PRO A 705 -18.91 11.17 13.54
N VAL A 706 -19.77 11.94 14.20
CA VAL A 706 -20.58 11.45 15.32
C VAL A 706 -21.82 10.77 14.75
N TRP A 707 -22.05 9.51 15.10
CA TRP A 707 -23.21 8.76 14.61
C TRP A 707 -24.54 9.29 15.18
N GLY A 708 -25.58 9.27 14.35
CA GLY A 708 -26.95 9.64 14.74
C GLY A 708 -27.24 11.15 14.77
N ARG A 709 -26.38 11.96 14.14
CA ARG A 709 -26.64 13.39 13.88
C ARG A 709 -27.23 13.64 12.50
#